data_AF-A0A963NFV6-F1
#
_entry.id   AF-A0A963NFV6-F1
#
_cell.length_a   1.000
_cell.length_b   1.000
_cell.length_c   1.000
_cell.angle_alpha   90.00
_cell.angle_beta   90.00
_cell.angle_gamma   90.00
#
_symmetry.space_group_name_H-M   'P 1'
#
loop_
_entity.id
_entity.type
_entity.pdbx_description
1 polymer ?
#
loop_
_entity_poly.entity_id
_entity_poly.type
_entity_poly.pdbx_seq_one_letter_code
_entity_poly.pdbx_strand_id
1 'polypeptide(L)'
;MTLDTTRRLNDTIAQWVWLVLPVTLLIDFSHFLLRGQFKFVSQYFASDGWQHYAFGLATMTVLPSLFVLLSGARKLSRVTWASCIALGMALSVVLVATGFNTDWLDIAVTVLLPMGALTASTALVCLLPSNRTREDVHAWASLYWRIFALALLLAVGISSFLEITPVIFPGTYDYVMHRLDAAYGHPAAGITSAIAAAPEFVRSGLTLVYNALGWVFLPMVALVHRERKDQGLHIWRTYIYSLGLATLCYAFLPVSGPLYAFGPELFPARMTEVTQFPAVVATIPPALRNGMPSMHFTSAVTMVFVAAALRNKLYFAGMLLFWAATALATMGFGEHYLIDLVVALTYSVTLSTLLIAPARYLARGTVAKWALILSGATFIGWMALFKFASGWLMAHLGVVQMLTVWSAMLFFLVGHHFIRAVWHMPADSTETQPVAAPPTLLPTDLKGNYWIIGVFFASGVAGLIYEVVFAKALAVTFGASSLATNTVLATYMGGMAIGAWAGSKIAQRTAHPLRLYAYCEALIGLYALLTPQLFQVIQKVYVGLVLDRPADAPELTALRLLLGAATLGPATLLMGATFPIMFARLRQVGMASERAIAPLYAANVAGAAFGALLAGYALIPAVGKNSATYIAALLSLLVALYALEKQKSAGSGVAVEPTSPVKLRPPPVALGVGVVALTILAVGGAVTLGLEVVFMHMLAVVAGNSVYAFGLMLATFLLGLGLGSATGERAITYIGRERVVILAQWGLACAIVISSLQWDALAGYFAYFGPYEASGIHITFSGRELIRALVCAVAMLPPAFFIGMSYPACMGLATDWLGRNGEDVSGLGQASGLNTLGNIVGVLVAGFWLLPEFGSRDTLLCFTLVALLTGLLMAGALFANARSEVPFSRQGWGLGLAFACTGGLALFFPLGWDLDKMSQGSNVYFYPQEWGSVIDHAESTEGGLTTVTKSDDGLLTLLTNGKFQGNNSEQGEMVAQKSFALIPMLHVARRGNALVIGYGTGMTPRVIHENEFQSLDIAELSRDMVRLADRHFENINHAVTSRPGVHTYYTDGRNFLLTQSKKYDLISIEISSIWFAGAANLYNKEFYELVARRLDEGGVLQQWIQLHHMQPLDFLYAVESLRSAFKYVWFYVSGGQGIVVASNSEESRPGLEQGQTLERTMKDGDLSIADLEKRLLADPKQIDAMLLHFDPSMRALLSTDNNLYLEYATPKGNALRYDTLPLNLKLLMTEYPQPRR
;
A
#
# COMPACT_ATOMS: atom_id res chain seq x y z
N MET A 1 -8.43 -36.34 -31.33
CA MET A 1 -8.09 -34.90 -31.32
C MET A 1 -6.91 -34.70 -32.26
N THR A 2 -6.80 -33.56 -32.97
CA THR A 2 -5.68 -33.28 -33.89
C THR A 2 -4.51 -32.64 -33.12
N LEU A 3 -3.25 -32.85 -33.53
CA LEU A 3 -2.06 -32.25 -32.92
C LEU A 3 -2.17 -30.70 -32.81
N ASP A 4 -2.80 -30.08 -33.80
CA ASP A 4 -3.00 -28.64 -33.87
C ASP A 4 -3.93 -28.09 -32.76
N THR A 5 -4.97 -28.85 -32.39
CA THR A 5 -5.83 -28.48 -31.24
C THR A 5 -5.10 -28.53 -29.90
N THR A 6 -4.20 -29.50 -29.72
CA THR A 6 -3.37 -29.62 -28.52
C THR A 6 -2.35 -28.49 -28.39
N ARG A 7 -1.75 -28.04 -29.50
CA ARG A 7 -0.82 -26.90 -29.52
C ARG A 7 -1.52 -25.59 -29.12
N ARG A 8 -2.69 -25.30 -29.70
CA ARG A 8 -3.48 -24.10 -29.34
C ARG A 8 -3.88 -24.08 -27.86
N LEU A 9 -4.30 -25.23 -27.32
CA LEU A 9 -4.65 -25.33 -25.90
C LEU A 9 -3.41 -25.12 -25.01
N ASN A 10 -2.28 -25.72 -25.37
CA ASN A 10 -1.00 -25.51 -24.68
C ASN A 10 -0.65 -24.02 -24.56
N ASP A 11 -0.75 -23.27 -25.66
CA ASP A 11 -0.41 -21.85 -25.70
C ASP A 11 -1.37 -21.03 -24.83
N THR A 12 -2.67 -21.34 -24.90
CA THR A 12 -3.70 -20.69 -24.08
C THR A 12 -3.44 -20.89 -22.58
N ILE A 13 -3.14 -22.12 -22.16
CA ILE A 13 -2.90 -22.42 -20.73
C ILE A 13 -1.60 -21.79 -20.25
N ALA A 14 -0.55 -21.77 -21.08
CA ALA A 14 0.68 -21.06 -20.72
C ALA A 14 0.45 -19.58 -20.46
N GLN A 15 -0.38 -18.91 -21.26
CA GLN A 15 -0.74 -17.50 -21.03
C GLN A 15 -1.42 -17.31 -19.67
N TRP A 16 -2.34 -18.20 -19.30
CA TRP A 16 -3.00 -18.15 -17.98
C TRP A 16 -2.05 -18.46 -16.82
N VAL A 17 -1.12 -19.40 -16.97
CA VAL A 17 -0.07 -19.65 -15.96
C VAL A 17 0.75 -18.39 -15.72
N TRP A 18 1.20 -17.71 -16.78
CA TRP A 18 1.96 -16.47 -16.66
C TRP A 18 1.14 -15.30 -16.10
N LEU A 19 -0.19 -15.32 -16.26
CA LEU A 19 -1.08 -14.33 -15.66
C LEU A 19 -1.30 -14.58 -14.15
N VAL A 20 -1.55 -15.83 -13.76
CA VAL A 20 -1.92 -16.20 -12.38
C VAL A 20 -0.69 -16.27 -11.47
N LEU A 21 0.45 -16.73 -11.98
CA LEU A 21 1.70 -16.89 -11.21
C LEU A 21 2.08 -15.64 -10.39
N PRO A 22 2.23 -14.44 -10.97
CA PRO A 22 2.63 -13.26 -10.20
C PRO A 22 1.60 -12.88 -9.12
N VAL A 23 0.31 -13.07 -9.39
CA VAL A 23 -0.76 -12.79 -8.42
C VAL A 23 -0.69 -13.78 -7.24
N THR A 24 -0.54 -15.08 -7.53
CA THR A 24 -0.39 -16.11 -6.50
C THR A 24 0.85 -15.86 -5.64
N LEU A 25 2.00 -15.54 -6.25
CA LEU A 25 3.22 -15.23 -5.52
C LEU A 25 3.07 -13.99 -4.62
N LEU A 26 2.38 -12.94 -5.10
CA LEU A 26 2.11 -11.75 -4.30
C LEU A 26 1.22 -12.05 -3.08
N ILE A 27 0.17 -12.84 -3.27
CA ILE A 27 -0.73 -13.24 -2.18
C ILE A 27 0.00 -14.15 -1.18
N ASP A 28 0.78 -15.10 -1.65
CA ASP A 28 1.53 -16.02 -0.78
C ASP A 28 2.67 -15.29 -0.03
N PHE A 29 3.31 -14.31 -0.67
CA PHE A 29 4.23 -13.40 0.02
C PHE A 29 3.52 -12.55 1.08
N SER A 30 2.32 -12.06 0.79
CA SER A 30 1.49 -11.35 1.78
C SER A 30 1.13 -12.25 2.97
N HIS A 31 0.83 -13.53 2.70
CA HIS A 31 0.61 -14.54 3.72
C HIS A 31 1.87 -14.76 4.58
N PHE A 32 3.05 -14.84 3.97
CA PHE A 32 4.32 -14.89 4.70
C PHE A 32 4.53 -13.67 5.60
N LEU A 33 4.29 -12.46 5.11
CA LEU A 33 4.48 -11.24 5.90
C LEU A 33 3.55 -11.16 7.12
N LEU A 34 2.31 -11.65 7.00
CA LEU A 34 1.30 -11.61 8.05
C LEU A 34 1.38 -12.78 9.04
N ARG A 35 1.71 -13.98 8.55
CA ARG A 35 1.65 -15.23 9.33
C ARG A 35 3.01 -15.90 9.55
N GLY A 36 4.10 -15.35 9.01
CA GLY A 36 5.47 -15.85 9.19
C GLY A 36 5.82 -17.11 8.39
N GLN A 37 4.95 -17.56 7.49
CA GLN A 37 5.15 -18.77 6.70
C GLN A 37 4.54 -18.65 5.30
N PHE A 38 5.24 -19.17 4.29
CA PHE A 38 4.68 -19.33 2.94
C PHE A 38 3.69 -20.49 2.93
N LYS A 39 2.50 -20.27 2.38
CA LYS A 39 1.50 -21.32 2.20
C LYS A 39 1.96 -22.34 1.18
N PHE A 40 2.66 -21.89 0.13
CA PHE A 40 3.25 -22.76 -0.88
C PHE A 40 4.21 -23.79 -0.27
N VAL A 41 4.89 -23.47 0.84
CA VAL A 41 5.80 -24.41 1.53
C VAL A 41 5.05 -25.20 2.60
N SER A 42 4.20 -24.55 3.39
CA SER A 42 3.54 -25.19 4.53
C SER A 42 2.51 -26.25 4.13
N GLN A 43 1.81 -26.08 2.99
CA GLN A 43 0.91 -27.10 2.45
C GLN A 43 1.62 -28.43 2.15
N TYR A 44 2.94 -28.42 1.95
CA TYR A 44 3.72 -29.62 1.62
C TYR A 44 4.59 -30.13 2.76
N PHE A 45 5.15 -29.23 3.58
CA PHE A 45 6.19 -29.60 4.54
C PHE A 45 5.81 -29.37 6.01
N ALA A 46 4.74 -28.62 6.30
CA ALA A 46 4.37 -28.24 7.66
C ALA A 46 3.11 -28.94 8.19
N SER A 47 2.54 -29.90 7.47
CA SER A 47 1.42 -30.68 7.98
C SER A 47 1.90 -31.71 9.00
N ASP A 48 1.32 -31.74 10.19
CA ASP A 48 1.68 -32.65 11.30
C ASP A 48 1.41 -34.15 11.02
N GLY A 49 1.06 -34.53 9.77
CA GLY A 49 0.87 -35.91 9.36
C GLY A 49 1.10 -36.15 7.87
N TRP A 50 1.73 -37.29 7.53
CA TRP A 50 2.00 -37.76 6.16
C TRP A 50 0.73 -37.88 5.28
N GLN A 51 -0.42 -37.97 5.93
CA GLN A 51 -1.74 -38.18 5.36
C GLN A 51 -2.23 -36.95 4.59
N HIS A 52 -2.01 -35.75 5.14
CA HIS A 52 -2.32 -34.49 4.48
C HIS A 52 -1.41 -34.25 3.28
N TYR A 53 -0.14 -34.63 3.37
CA TYR A 53 0.79 -34.61 2.24
C TYR A 53 0.32 -35.52 1.11
N ALA A 54 -0.02 -36.78 1.43
CA ALA A 54 -0.54 -37.75 0.47
C ALA A 54 -1.83 -37.26 -0.21
N PHE A 55 -2.73 -36.66 0.57
CA PHE A 55 -3.95 -36.03 0.07
C PHE A 55 -3.63 -34.89 -0.92
N GLY A 56 -2.83 -33.90 -0.52
CA GLY A 56 -2.51 -32.76 -1.37
C GLY A 56 -1.86 -33.17 -2.69
N LEU A 57 -0.93 -34.13 -2.64
CA LEU A 57 -0.28 -34.69 -3.82
C LEU A 57 -1.25 -35.46 -4.72
N ALA A 58 -2.16 -36.25 -4.13
CA ALA A 58 -3.20 -36.97 -4.89
C ALA A 58 -4.12 -36.00 -5.63
N THR A 59 -4.66 -34.99 -4.96
CA THR A 59 -5.59 -34.04 -5.58
C THR A 59 -4.93 -33.26 -6.71
N MET A 60 -3.69 -32.80 -6.50
CA MET A 60 -2.89 -32.07 -7.48
C MET A 60 -2.55 -32.89 -8.73
N THR A 61 -2.37 -34.20 -8.61
CA THR A 61 -2.09 -35.08 -9.75
C THR A 61 -3.34 -35.55 -10.47
N VAL A 62 -4.47 -35.74 -9.78
CA VAL A 62 -5.72 -36.27 -10.33
C VAL A 62 -6.46 -35.29 -11.22
N LEU A 63 -6.39 -34.01 -10.92
CA LEU A 63 -7.14 -33.00 -11.65
C LEU A 63 -6.63 -32.80 -13.08
N PRO A 64 -5.32 -32.55 -13.31
CA PRO A 64 -4.77 -32.50 -14.66
C PRO A 64 -4.98 -33.82 -15.40
N SER A 65 -4.94 -34.92 -14.67
CA SER A 65 -5.18 -36.27 -15.17
C SER A 65 -6.60 -36.46 -15.69
N LEU A 66 -7.61 -36.17 -14.88
CA LEU A 66 -9.02 -36.20 -15.25
C LEU A 66 -9.30 -35.27 -16.43
N PHE A 67 -8.67 -34.08 -16.46
CA PHE A 67 -8.81 -33.17 -17.58
C PHE A 67 -8.31 -33.79 -18.89
N VAL A 68 -7.10 -34.35 -18.90
CA VAL A 68 -6.51 -34.98 -20.09
C VAL A 68 -7.33 -36.20 -20.52
N LEU A 69 -7.88 -36.96 -19.59
CA LEU A 69 -8.73 -38.11 -19.89
C LEU A 69 -10.08 -37.70 -20.50
N LEU A 70 -10.79 -36.76 -19.85
CA LEU A 70 -12.14 -36.34 -20.24
C LEU A 70 -12.14 -35.47 -21.52
N SER A 71 -11.04 -34.78 -21.82
CA SER A 71 -10.84 -34.07 -23.08
C SER A 71 -10.73 -35.01 -24.30
N GLY A 72 -10.55 -36.33 -24.07
CA GLY A 72 -10.52 -37.33 -25.12
C GLY A 72 -9.14 -37.58 -25.73
N ALA A 73 -8.06 -37.29 -24.99
CA ALA A 73 -6.68 -37.44 -25.43
C ALA A 73 -6.22 -38.92 -25.65
N ARG A 74 -6.76 -39.86 -24.86
CA ARG A 74 -6.57 -41.33 -25.03
C ARG A 74 -7.85 -42.09 -24.67
N LYS A 75 -8.19 -43.13 -25.44
CA LYS A 75 -9.10 -44.18 -24.98
C LYS A 75 -8.31 -45.11 -24.06
N LEU A 76 -8.49 -45.00 -22.75
CA LEU A 76 -8.00 -46.00 -21.78
C LEU A 76 -8.69 -47.35 -22.04
N SER A 77 -7.97 -48.46 -21.91
CA SER A 77 -8.57 -49.79 -22.00
C SER A 77 -9.49 -50.04 -20.80
N ARG A 78 -10.54 -50.86 -20.98
CA ARG A 78 -11.46 -51.24 -19.87
C ARG A 78 -10.73 -51.95 -18.72
N VAL A 79 -9.64 -52.66 -19.03
CA VAL A 79 -8.81 -53.36 -18.03
C VAL A 79 -8.10 -52.34 -17.14
N THR A 80 -7.52 -51.30 -17.73
CA THR A 80 -6.84 -50.22 -16.99
C THR A 80 -7.82 -49.47 -16.06
N TRP A 81 -9.07 -49.30 -16.50
CA TRP A 81 -10.16 -48.78 -15.66
C TRP A 81 -10.45 -49.68 -14.46
N ALA A 82 -10.65 -50.98 -14.71
CA ALA A 82 -10.95 -51.95 -13.66
C ALA A 82 -9.81 -52.05 -12.63
N SER A 83 -8.55 -52.03 -13.07
CA SER A 83 -7.37 -52.09 -12.19
C SER A 83 -7.27 -50.88 -11.26
N CYS A 84 -7.65 -49.68 -11.73
CA CYS A 84 -7.65 -48.48 -10.87
C CYS A 84 -8.72 -48.51 -9.81
N ILE A 85 -9.92 -48.93 -10.21
CA ILE A 85 -11.04 -49.06 -9.28
C ILE A 85 -10.69 -50.11 -8.22
N ALA A 86 -10.11 -51.24 -8.63
CA ALA A 86 -9.66 -52.29 -7.71
C ALA A 86 -8.54 -51.83 -6.78
N LEU A 87 -7.52 -51.13 -7.29
CA LEU A 87 -6.43 -50.59 -6.47
C LEU A 87 -6.93 -49.54 -5.48
N GLY A 88 -7.84 -48.67 -5.91
CA GLY A 88 -8.48 -47.70 -5.03
C GLY A 88 -9.30 -48.35 -3.94
N MET A 89 -10.16 -49.31 -4.28
CA MET A 89 -10.91 -50.10 -3.30
C MET A 89 -9.99 -50.83 -2.30
N ALA A 90 -8.87 -51.41 -2.76
CA ALA A 90 -7.92 -52.08 -1.87
C ALA A 90 -7.23 -51.10 -0.89
N LEU A 91 -6.79 -49.94 -1.38
CA LEU A 91 -6.17 -48.90 -0.55
C LEU A 91 -7.16 -48.32 0.47
N SER A 92 -8.44 -48.28 0.10
CA SER A 92 -9.56 -47.87 0.95
C SER A 92 -9.69 -48.76 2.19
N VAL A 93 -9.70 -50.08 1.96
CA VAL A 93 -9.82 -51.08 3.03
C VAL A 93 -8.63 -51.00 3.99
N VAL A 94 -7.42 -50.78 3.45
CA VAL A 94 -6.20 -50.63 4.26
C VAL A 94 -6.27 -49.40 5.16
N LEU A 95 -6.71 -48.25 4.65
CA LEU A 95 -6.78 -47.04 5.46
C LEU A 95 -7.85 -47.10 6.54
N VAL A 96 -9.05 -47.55 6.20
CA VAL A 96 -10.12 -47.75 7.19
C VAL A 96 -9.66 -48.68 8.32
N ALA A 97 -8.90 -49.74 7.99
CA ALA A 97 -8.32 -50.65 8.99
C ALA A 97 -7.26 -50.00 9.89
N THR A 98 -6.64 -48.89 9.48
CA THR A 98 -5.65 -48.14 10.28
C THR A 98 -6.25 -47.04 11.15
N GLY A 99 -7.57 -46.93 11.24
CA GLY A 99 -8.24 -45.89 12.05
C GLY A 99 -8.23 -44.51 11.40
N PHE A 100 -7.95 -44.43 10.10
CA PHE A 100 -8.12 -43.23 9.27
C PHE A 100 -9.63 -42.97 9.13
N ASN A 101 -10.19 -42.05 9.91
CA ASN A 101 -11.59 -41.66 9.77
C ASN A 101 -11.72 -40.14 9.88
N THR A 102 -11.57 -39.48 8.74
CA THR A 102 -11.83 -38.04 8.58
C THR A 102 -12.45 -37.82 7.20
N ASP A 103 -13.65 -38.37 6.97
CA ASP A 103 -14.61 -38.21 5.84
C ASP A 103 -14.08 -37.92 4.41
N TRP A 104 -13.27 -36.88 4.23
CA TRP A 104 -12.63 -36.47 2.98
C TRP A 104 -11.33 -37.18 2.66
N LEU A 105 -10.58 -37.52 3.70
CA LEU A 105 -9.31 -38.21 3.58
C LEU A 105 -9.53 -39.60 2.97
N ASP A 106 -10.67 -40.22 3.29
CA ASP A 106 -11.11 -41.47 2.69
C ASP A 106 -11.37 -41.31 1.20
N ILE A 107 -12.20 -40.37 0.76
CA ILE A 107 -12.49 -40.16 -0.67
C ILE A 107 -11.22 -39.89 -1.50
N ALA A 108 -10.30 -39.08 -0.96
CA ALA A 108 -9.07 -38.77 -1.66
C ALA A 108 -8.13 -39.98 -1.79
N VAL A 109 -8.03 -40.82 -0.76
CA VAL A 109 -7.14 -41.98 -0.88
C VAL A 109 -7.82 -43.17 -1.57
N THR A 110 -9.13 -43.33 -1.43
CA THR A 110 -9.92 -44.39 -2.08
C THR A 110 -10.07 -44.20 -3.60
N VAL A 111 -10.21 -42.95 -4.08
CA VAL A 111 -10.54 -42.65 -5.49
C VAL A 111 -9.50 -41.77 -6.16
N LEU A 112 -9.04 -40.70 -5.51
CA LEU A 112 -8.15 -39.72 -6.13
C LEU A 112 -6.73 -40.30 -6.26
N LEU A 113 -6.11 -40.75 -5.17
CA LEU A 113 -4.70 -41.19 -5.15
C LEU A 113 -4.36 -42.30 -6.19
N PRO A 114 -5.16 -43.37 -6.36
CA PRO A 114 -4.95 -44.38 -7.40
C PRO A 114 -5.15 -43.84 -8.82
N MET A 115 -6.16 -42.99 -9.03
CA MET A 115 -6.37 -42.32 -10.32
C MET A 115 -5.22 -41.38 -10.67
N GLY A 116 -4.71 -40.64 -9.70
CA GLY A 116 -3.59 -39.70 -9.85
C GLY A 116 -2.31 -40.46 -10.18
N ALA A 117 -2.00 -41.50 -9.40
CA ALA A 117 -0.86 -42.37 -9.61
C ALA A 117 -0.91 -43.06 -10.98
N LEU A 118 -2.06 -43.63 -11.39
CA LEU A 118 -2.20 -44.25 -12.71
C LEU A 118 -2.03 -43.23 -13.83
N THR A 119 -2.63 -42.05 -13.70
CA THR A 119 -2.62 -41.10 -14.82
C THR A 119 -1.28 -40.39 -14.94
N ALA A 120 -0.60 -40.12 -13.81
CA ALA A 120 0.80 -39.70 -13.78
C ALA A 120 1.72 -40.77 -14.35
N SER A 121 1.56 -42.05 -13.98
CA SER A 121 2.36 -43.16 -14.53
C SER A 121 2.03 -43.44 -15.99
N THR A 122 0.79 -43.30 -16.47
CA THR A 122 0.46 -43.38 -17.89
C THR A 122 0.95 -42.16 -18.67
N ALA A 123 0.99 -40.96 -18.08
CA ALA A 123 1.66 -39.79 -18.66
C ALA A 123 3.19 -40.00 -18.75
N LEU A 124 3.79 -40.61 -17.73
CA LEU A 124 5.20 -41.04 -17.72
C LEU A 124 5.47 -42.14 -18.77
N VAL A 125 4.55 -43.09 -18.92
CA VAL A 125 4.61 -44.15 -19.93
C VAL A 125 4.33 -43.59 -21.33
N CYS A 126 3.57 -42.50 -21.47
CA CYS A 126 3.49 -41.77 -22.74
C CYS A 126 4.85 -41.17 -23.12
N LEU A 127 5.67 -40.76 -22.14
CA LEU A 127 7.04 -40.28 -22.35
C LEU A 127 8.02 -41.41 -22.69
N LEU A 128 7.68 -42.68 -22.39
CA LEU A 128 8.46 -43.86 -22.76
C LEU A 128 8.16 -44.25 -24.22
N PRO A 129 9.18 -44.38 -25.08
CA PRO A 129 8.97 -44.53 -26.51
C PRO A 129 8.42 -45.93 -26.84
N SER A 130 7.15 -46.01 -27.23
CA SER A 130 6.74 -46.98 -28.25
C SER A 130 5.48 -46.52 -28.99
N ASN A 131 5.63 -46.39 -30.31
CA ASN A 131 4.59 -46.31 -31.34
C ASN A 131 3.78 -45.01 -31.59
N ARG A 132 4.31 -43.81 -31.26
CA ARG A 132 3.82 -42.54 -31.84
C ARG A 132 4.97 -41.59 -32.21
N THR A 133 4.72 -40.67 -33.15
CA THR A 133 5.64 -39.60 -33.52
C THR A 133 6.06 -38.81 -32.27
N ARG A 134 7.37 -38.61 -32.09
CA ARG A 134 7.99 -37.98 -30.90
C ARG A 134 7.36 -36.63 -30.54
N GLU A 135 6.87 -35.87 -31.53
CA GLU A 135 6.23 -34.55 -31.35
C GLU A 135 4.86 -34.59 -30.65
N ASP A 136 4.02 -35.60 -30.89
CA ASP A 136 2.70 -35.71 -30.27
C ASP A 136 2.85 -35.91 -28.75
N VAL A 137 3.79 -36.77 -28.34
CA VAL A 137 4.06 -37.10 -26.94
C VAL A 137 4.50 -35.87 -26.15
N HIS A 138 5.44 -35.08 -26.69
CA HIS A 138 5.91 -33.86 -26.04
C HIS A 138 4.81 -32.81 -25.87
N ALA A 139 3.93 -32.66 -26.86
CA ALA A 139 2.81 -31.72 -26.78
C ALA A 139 1.82 -32.09 -25.65
N TRP A 140 1.50 -33.37 -25.48
CA TRP A 140 0.58 -33.82 -24.42
C TRP A 140 1.20 -33.77 -23.02
N ALA A 141 2.49 -34.13 -22.89
CA ALA A 141 3.19 -34.01 -21.62
C ALA A 141 3.32 -32.53 -21.19
N SER A 142 3.63 -31.64 -22.14
CA SER A 142 3.61 -30.18 -21.90
C SER A 142 2.23 -29.72 -21.42
N LEU A 143 1.15 -30.19 -22.04
CA LEU A 143 -0.21 -29.78 -21.68
C LEU A 143 -0.56 -30.20 -20.25
N TYR A 144 -0.25 -31.44 -19.89
CA TYR A 144 -0.45 -31.96 -18.53
C TYR A 144 0.24 -31.08 -17.49
N TRP A 145 1.55 -30.84 -17.65
CA TRP A 145 2.33 -30.04 -16.70
C TRP A 145 1.85 -28.59 -16.60
N ARG A 146 1.39 -28.00 -17.70
CA ARG A 146 0.82 -26.64 -17.68
C ARG A 146 -0.52 -26.57 -16.92
N ILE A 147 -1.39 -27.57 -17.08
CA ILE A 147 -2.64 -27.66 -16.31
C ILE A 147 -2.36 -27.91 -14.83
N PHE A 148 -1.40 -28.78 -14.54
CA PHE A 148 -0.91 -29.02 -13.19
C PHE A 148 -0.43 -27.73 -12.53
N ALA A 149 0.44 -26.99 -13.21
CA ALA A 149 0.93 -25.71 -12.72
C ALA A 149 -0.21 -24.70 -12.50
N LEU A 150 -1.17 -24.59 -13.42
CA LEU A 150 -2.30 -23.67 -13.27
C LEU A 150 -3.21 -24.04 -12.08
N ALA A 151 -3.53 -25.33 -11.93
CA ALA A 151 -4.35 -25.82 -10.82
C ALA A 151 -3.66 -25.59 -9.47
N LEU A 152 -2.35 -25.84 -9.40
CA LEU A 152 -1.51 -25.57 -8.24
C LEU A 152 -1.55 -24.08 -7.86
N LEU A 153 -1.31 -23.19 -8.83
CA LEU A 153 -1.26 -21.76 -8.59
C LEU A 153 -2.61 -21.20 -8.11
N LEU A 154 -3.72 -21.69 -8.66
CA LEU A 154 -5.05 -21.27 -8.22
C LEU A 154 -5.38 -21.78 -6.82
N ALA A 155 -5.07 -23.04 -6.50
CA ALA A 155 -5.31 -23.62 -5.18
C ALA A 155 -4.52 -22.89 -4.09
N VAL A 156 -3.21 -22.67 -4.31
CA VAL A 156 -2.36 -21.94 -3.37
C VAL A 156 -2.83 -20.49 -3.25
N GLY A 157 -3.10 -19.82 -4.37
CA GLY A 157 -3.51 -18.41 -4.36
C GLY A 157 -4.80 -18.17 -3.60
N ILE A 158 -5.83 -19.00 -3.83
CA ILE A 158 -7.13 -18.88 -3.16
C ILE A 158 -7.00 -19.21 -1.67
N SER A 159 -6.32 -20.31 -1.32
CA SER A 159 -6.13 -20.70 0.07
C SER A 159 -5.35 -19.65 0.85
N SER A 160 -4.27 -19.12 0.26
CA SER A 160 -3.47 -18.05 0.86
C SER A 160 -4.30 -16.79 1.07
N PHE A 161 -5.09 -16.40 0.06
CA PHE A 161 -5.98 -15.23 0.16
C PHE A 161 -7.00 -15.39 1.28
N LEU A 162 -7.71 -16.52 1.30
CA LEU A 162 -8.72 -16.79 2.32
C LEU A 162 -8.13 -16.78 3.73
N GLU A 163 -6.92 -17.29 3.93
CA GLU A 163 -6.26 -17.30 5.25
C GLU A 163 -5.72 -15.95 5.70
N ILE A 164 -5.41 -15.02 4.79
CA ILE A 164 -5.06 -13.65 5.17
C ILE A 164 -6.29 -12.76 5.40
N THR A 165 -7.46 -13.10 4.84
CA THR A 165 -8.69 -12.30 5.03
C THR A 165 -9.09 -12.03 6.48
N PRO A 166 -8.97 -12.97 7.45
CA PRO A 166 -9.36 -12.70 8.84
C PRO A 166 -8.37 -11.77 9.54
N VAL A 167 -7.12 -11.72 9.05
CA VAL A 167 -6.09 -10.79 9.54
C VAL A 167 -6.34 -9.41 8.94
N ILE A 168 -6.55 -9.31 7.63
CA ILE A 168 -6.75 -8.02 6.96
C ILE A 168 -8.12 -7.42 7.30
N PHE A 169 -9.15 -8.25 7.52
CA PHE A 169 -10.51 -7.82 7.85
C PHE A 169 -10.94 -8.43 9.20
N PRO A 170 -10.40 -7.92 10.32
CA PRO A 170 -10.73 -8.41 11.65
C PRO A 170 -12.20 -8.15 12.02
N GLY A 171 -12.74 -6.99 11.66
CA GLY A 171 -14.15 -6.65 11.86
C GLY A 171 -15.07 -7.30 10.81
N THR A 172 -16.18 -7.91 11.25
CA THR A 172 -17.15 -8.58 10.38
C THR A 172 -18.56 -8.03 10.52
N TYR A 173 -19.35 -8.22 9.46
CA TYR A 173 -20.76 -7.82 9.40
C TYR A 173 -21.72 -8.92 9.88
N ASP A 174 -21.23 -9.97 10.54
CA ASP A 174 -22.04 -11.15 10.90
C ASP A 174 -23.25 -10.82 11.79
N TYR A 175 -23.10 -9.93 12.79
CA TYR A 175 -24.23 -9.48 13.61
C TYR A 175 -25.29 -8.71 12.81
N VAL A 176 -24.84 -7.92 11.83
CA VAL A 176 -25.74 -7.20 10.91
C VAL A 176 -26.44 -8.19 9.98
N MET A 177 -25.70 -9.13 9.39
CA MET A 177 -26.26 -10.15 8.51
C MET A 177 -27.26 -11.03 9.23
N HIS A 178 -26.97 -11.43 10.47
CA HIS A 178 -27.91 -12.19 11.29
C HIS A 178 -29.24 -11.45 11.45
N ARG A 179 -29.24 -10.15 11.78
CA ARG A 179 -30.48 -9.35 11.89
C ARG A 179 -31.21 -9.18 10.57
N LEU A 180 -30.50 -9.05 9.46
CA LEU A 180 -31.13 -8.96 8.14
C LEU A 180 -31.73 -10.31 7.70
N ASP A 181 -31.08 -11.43 8.03
CA ASP A 181 -31.55 -12.79 7.77
C ASP A 181 -32.81 -13.14 8.59
N ALA A 182 -33.12 -12.35 9.63
CA ALA A 182 -34.41 -12.42 10.34
C ALA A 182 -35.61 -12.19 9.43
N ALA A 183 -35.43 -11.50 8.28
CA ALA A 183 -36.45 -11.36 7.25
C ALA A 183 -36.99 -12.71 6.74
N TYR A 184 -36.25 -13.80 6.94
CA TYR A 184 -36.60 -15.16 6.54
C TYR A 184 -36.85 -16.11 7.73
N GLY A 185 -36.80 -15.62 8.97
CA GLY A 185 -36.93 -16.45 10.17
C GLY A 185 -35.68 -17.30 10.50
N HIS A 186 -34.48 -16.80 10.19
CA HIS A 186 -33.18 -17.46 10.48
C HIS A 186 -33.07 -18.93 10.02
N PRO A 187 -33.30 -19.21 8.73
CA PRO A 187 -33.37 -20.57 8.19
C PRO A 187 -32.09 -21.39 8.39
N ALA A 188 -30.91 -20.75 8.45
CA ALA A 188 -29.63 -21.43 8.61
C ALA A 188 -29.58 -22.31 9.89
N ALA A 189 -30.11 -21.83 11.01
CA ALA A 189 -30.14 -22.58 12.26
C ALA A 189 -31.04 -23.83 12.16
N GLY A 190 -32.21 -23.69 11.54
CA GLY A 190 -33.14 -24.80 11.33
C GLY A 190 -32.58 -25.87 10.38
N ILE A 191 -32.00 -25.44 9.25
CA ILE A 191 -31.40 -26.35 8.26
C ILE A 191 -30.18 -27.08 8.84
N THR A 192 -29.34 -26.37 9.60
CA THR A 192 -28.19 -27.00 10.29
C THR A 192 -28.64 -28.07 11.27
N SER A 193 -29.67 -27.77 12.08
CA SER A 193 -30.23 -28.72 13.04
C SER A 193 -30.83 -29.95 12.34
N ALA A 194 -31.51 -29.76 11.21
CA ALA A 194 -32.07 -30.85 10.41
C ALA A 194 -30.98 -31.74 9.78
N ILE A 195 -29.88 -31.16 9.29
CA ILE A 195 -28.75 -31.91 8.72
C ILE A 195 -27.97 -32.65 9.81
N ALA A 196 -27.77 -32.03 10.98
CA ALA A 196 -27.17 -32.68 12.12
C ALA A 196 -27.94 -33.94 12.56
N ALA A 197 -29.28 -33.91 12.45
CA ALA A 197 -30.16 -35.04 12.73
C ALA A 197 -30.31 -36.05 11.58
N ALA A 198 -29.75 -35.77 10.39
CA ALA A 198 -29.87 -36.64 9.23
C ALA A 198 -28.98 -37.89 9.35
N PRO A 199 -29.34 -39.01 8.68
CA PRO A 199 -28.50 -40.20 8.62
C PRO A 199 -27.08 -39.89 8.12
N GLU A 200 -26.09 -40.64 8.60
CA GLU A 200 -24.67 -40.42 8.29
C GLU A 200 -24.39 -40.33 6.78
N PHE A 201 -24.99 -41.22 5.97
CA PHE A 201 -24.80 -41.19 4.51
C PHE A 201 -25.26 -39.88 3.86
N VAL A 202 -26.28 -39.20 4.41
CA VAL A 202 -26.76 -37.90 3.91
C VAL A 202 -25.75 -36.81 4.25
N ARG A 203 -25.25 -36.80 5.49
CA ARG A 203 -24.23 -35.85 5.94
C ARG A 203 -22.96 -36.02 5.13
N SER A 204 -22.42 -37.23 5.01
CA SER A 204 -21.25 -37.54 4.20
C SER A 204 -21.46 -37.17 2.72
N GLY A 205 -22.67 -37.39 2.17
CA GLY A 205 -23.01 -37.00 0.81
C GLY A 205 -23.01 -35.48 0.58
N LEU A 206 -23.59 -34.70 1.49
CA LEU A 206 -23.57 -33.23 1.43
C LEU A 206 -22.17 -32.67 1.68
N THR A 207 -21.44 -33.27 2.62
CA THR A 207 -20.04 -32.97 2.89
C THR A 207 -19.23 -33.17 1.61
N LEU A 208 -19.40 -34.29 0.90
CA LEU A 208 -18.80 -34.58 -0.41
C LEU A 208 -19.15 -33.52 -1.46
N VAL A 209 -20.42 -33.15 -1.59
CA VAL A 209 -20.86 -32.13 -2.54
C VAL A 209 -20.19 -30.78 -2.27
N TYR A 210 -20.08 -30.39 -1.00
CA TYR A 210 -19.51 -29.11 -0.59
C TYR A 210 -18.03 -28.98 -0.97
N ASN A 211 -17.14 -29.91 -0.54
CA ASN A 211 -15.71 -29.77 -0.89
C ASN A 211 -15.36 -30.25 -2.31
N ALA A 212 -16.26 -30.92 -3.03
CA ALA A 212 -16.02 -31.29 -4.44
C ALA A 212 -16.06 -30.06 -5.37
N LEU A 213 -16.67 -28.96 -4.95
CA LEU A 213 -16.97 -27.82 -5.80
C LEU A 213 -15.74 -27.21 -6.52
N GLY A 214 -14.63 -27.02 -5.82
CA GLY A 214 -13.39 -26.50 -6.43
C GLY A 214 -12.82 -27.43 -7.51
N TRP A 215 -13.22 -28.70 -7.48
CA TRP A 215 -12.65 -29.78 -8.27
C TRP A 215 -13.53 -30.19 -9.45
N VAL A 216 -14.86 -30.08 -9.36
CA VAL A 216 -15.81 -30.45 -10.45
C VAL A 216 -15.65 -29.54 -11.67
N PHE A 217 -15.15 -28.32 -11.49
CA PHE A 217 -15.01 -27.36 -12.59
C PHE A 217 -14.04 -27.84 -13.68
N LEU A 218 -12.89 -28.41 -13.31
CA LEU A 218 -11.87 -28.83 -14.26
C LEU A 218 -12.33 -30.01 -15.17
N PRO A 219 -12.99 -31.07 -14.65
CA PRO A 219 -13.74 -32.04 -15.45
C PRO A 219 -14.76 -31.41 -16.40
N MET A 220 -15.50 -30.38 -15.97
CA MET A 220 -16.45 -29.67 -16.82
C MET A 220 -15.76 -28.95 -17.99
N VAL A 221 -14.63 -28.28 -17.74
CA VAL A 221 -13.82 -27.66 -18.81
C VAL A 221 -13.34 -28.72 -19.81
N ALA A 222 -12.95 -29.89 -19.33
CA ALA A 222 -12.51 -30.99 -20.20
C ALA A 222 -13.65 -31.50 -21.11
N LEU A 223 -14.88 -31.58 -20.60
CA LEU A 223 -16.06 -31.93 -21.40
C LEU A 223 -16.38 -30.86 -22.46
N VAL A 224 -16.29 -29.58 -22.10
CA VAL A 224 -16.44 -28.46 -23.05
C VAL A 224 -15.42 -28.55 -24.17
N HIS A 225 -14.15 -28.81 -23.83
CA HIS A 225 -13.08 -28.94 -24.80
C HIS A 225 -13.26 -30.17 -25.70
N ARG A 226 -13.76 -31.29 -25.15
CA ARG A 226 -14.11 -32.49 -25.93
C ARG A 226 -15.19 -32.21 -26.97
N GLU A 227 -16.16 -31.35 -26.66
CA GLU A 227 -17.19 -30.90 -27.60
C GLU A 227 -16.74 -29.75 -28.52
N ARG A 228 -15.48 -29.27 -28.38
CA ARG A 228 -14.90 -28.12 -29.11
C ARG A 228 -15.74 -26.85 -28.97
N LYS A 229 -16.05 -26.46 -27.74
CA LYS A 229 -16.83 -25.26 -27.42
C LYS A 229 -16.05 -24.28 -26.54
N ASP A 230 -14.75 -24.48 -26.38
CA ASP A 230 -13.90 -23.72 -25.46
C ASP A 230 -13.77 -22.24 -25.82
N GLN A 231 -13.75 -21.89 -27.12
CA GLN A 231 -13.66 -20.51 -27.56
C GLN A 231 -15.01 -19.82 -27.46
N GLY A 232 -16.09 -20.45 -27.95
CA GLY A 232 -17.42 -19.86 -27.93
C GLY A 232 -18.03 -19.71 -26.53
N LEU A 233 -17.52 -20.43 -25.52
CA LEU A 233 -17.92 -20.33 -24.11
C LEU A 233 -16.91 -19.61 -23.21
N HIS A 234 -15.78 -19.13 -23.75
CA HIS A 234 -14.72 -18.45 -22.99
C HIS A 234 -14.38 -19.15 -21.65
N ILE A 235 -14.24 -20.49 -21.68
CA ILE A 235 -14.33 -21.31 -20.47
C ILE A 235 -13.20 -21.03 -19.45
N TRP A 236 -11.98 -20.77 -19.93
CA TRP A 236 -10.82 -20.43 -19.09
C TRP A 236 -10.97 -19.06 -18.40
N ARG A 237 -11.53 -18.09 -19.12
CA ARG A 237 -11.86 -16.77 -18.59
C ARG A 237 -12.86 -16.90 -17.44
N THR A 238 -13.89 -17.72 -17.63
CA THR A 238 -14.93 -17.96 -16.62
C THR A 238 -14.34 -18.58 -15.36
N TYR A 239 -13.48 -19.58 -15.50
CA TYR A 239 -12.84 -20.23 -14.34
C TYR A 239 -12.01 -19.25 -13.52
N ILE A 240 -11.15 -18.47 -14.18
CA ILE A 240 -10.14 -17.65 -13.49
C ILE A 240 -10.74 -16.36 -12.93
N TYR A 241 -11.59 -15.65 -13.68
CA TYR A 241 -12.15 -14.38 -13.21
C TYR A 241 -13.26 -14.55 -12.18
N SER A 242 -14.03 -15.64 -12.22
CA SER A 242 -15.07 -15.86 -11.21
C SER A 242 -14.47 -15.99 -9.80
N LEU A 243 -13.33 -16.67 -9.68
CA LEU A 243 -12.58 -16.82 -8.43
C LEU A 243 -12.02 -15.48 -7.94
N GLY A 244 -11.44 -14.67 -8.82
CA GLY A 244 -10.83 -13.39 -8.46
C GLY A 244 -11.82 -12.25 -8.19
N LEU A 245 -13.06 -12.28 -8.69
CA LEU A 245 -14.03 -11.20 -8.45
C LEU A 245 -14.70 -11.32 -7.07
N ALA A 246 -14.89 -12.53 -6.59
CA ALA A 246 -15.52 -12.76 -5.29
C ALA A 246 -14.62 -12.35 -4.13
N THR A 247 -13.31 -12.49 -4.27
CA THR A 247 -12.35 -12.01 -3.27
C THR A 247 -12.45 -10.51 -3.03
N LEU A 248 -12.76 -9.73 -4.07
CA LEU A 248 -13.04 -8.29 -3.93
C LEU A 248 -14.35 -8.02 -3.16
N CYS A 249 -15.36 -8.87 -3.35
CA CYS A 249 -16.62 -8.75 -2.61
C CYS A 249 -16.42 -9.04 -1.12
N TYR A 250 -15.60 -10.05 -0.80
CA TYR A 250 -15.23 -10.41 0.57
C TYR A 250 -14.47 -9.30 1.30
N ALA A 251 -13.58 -8.60 0.59
CA ALA A 251 -12.90 -7.44 1.14
C ALA A 251 -13.86 -6.27 1.41
N PHE A 252 -14.88 -6.09 0.57
CA PHE A 252 -15.84 -5.00 0.70
C PHE A 252 -16.83 -5.23 1.86
N LEU A 253 -17.37 -6.45 1.97
CA LEU A 253 -18.30 -6.87 3.00
C LEU A 253 -17.82 -8.18 3.67
N PRO A 254 -16.89 -8.11 4.64
CA PRO A 254 -16.35 -9.28 5.32
C PRO A 254 -17.44 -9.93 6.20
N VAL A 255 -17.79 -11.16 5.87
CA VAL A 255 -18.77 -12.00 6.56
C VAL A 255 -18.16 -13.41 6.64
N SER A 256 -18.29 -14.07 7.79
CA SER A 256 -17.78 -15.44 7.98
C SER A 256 -18.86 -16.51 7.99
N GLY A 257 -20.05 -16.19 8.47
CA GLY A 257 -21.12 -17.17 8.66
C GLY A 257 -21.44 -17.43 10.13
N PRO A 258 -22.65 -17.94 10.43
CA PRO A 258 -23.17 -18.00 11.79
C PRO A 258 -22.41 -18.96 12.72
N LEU A 259 -21.93 -20.11 12.20
CA LEU A 259 -21.14 -21.05 13.01
C LEU A 259 -19.85 -20.39 13.53
N TYR A 260 -19.16 -19.66 12.65
CA TYR A 260 -17.89 -19.02 12.99
C TYR A 260 -18.05 -17.75 13.81
N ALA A 261 -19.13 -16.99 13.56
CA ALA A 261 -19.40 -15.75 14.28
C ALA A 261 -19.87 -15.98 15.72
N PHE A 262 -20.71 -17.00 15.95
CA PHE A 262 -21.35 -17.22 17.25
C PHE A 262 -20.82 -18.45 17.99
N GLY A 263 -20.05 -19.31 17.32
CA GLY A 263 -19.47 -20.51 17.90
C GLY A 263 -20.50 -21.64 18.11
N PRO A 264 -20.01 -22.87 18.39
CA PRO A 264 -20.85 -24.05 18.55
C PRO A 264 -21.70 -24.03 19.83
N GLU A 265 -21.39 -23.15 20.79
CA GLU A 265 -22.16 -23.02 22.04
C GLU A 265 -23.49 -22.28 21.83
N LEU A 266 -23.53 -21.34 20.89
CA LEU A 266 -24.72 -20.54 20.58
C LEU A 266 -25.43 -21.05 19.33
N PHE A 267 -24.69 -21.37 18.27
CA PHE A 267 -25.25 -21.85 17.01
C PHE A 267 -25.28 -23.39 16.95
N PRO A 268 -26.39 -24.02 16.52
CA PRO A 268 -27.64 -23.42 16.04
C PRO A 268 -28.73 -23.24 17.13
N ALA A 269 -28.53 -23.74 18.36
CA ALA A 269 -29.62 -23.98 19.32
C ALA A 269 -30.08 -22.75 20.13
N ARG A 270 -29.20 -21.78 20.39
CA ARG A 270 -29.44 -20.63 21.30
C ARG A 270 -29.41 -19.28 20.58
N MET A 271 -29.82 -19.25 19.31
CA MET A 271 -29.77 -18.05 18.46
C MET A 271 -30.65 -16.89 18.94
N THR A 272 -31.65 -17.14 19.80
CA THR A 272 -32.45 -16.08 20.43
C THR A 272 -31.61 -15.16 21.33
N GLU A 273 -30.54 -15.67 21.91
CA GLU A 273 -29.62 -14.87 22.74
C GLU A 273 -28.76 -13.92 21.90
N VAL A 274 -28.44 -14.31 20.66
CA VAL A 274 -27.67 -13.48 19.72
C VAL A 274 -28.42 -12.18 19.39
N THR A 275 -29.76 -12.19 19.41
CA THR A 275 -30.58 -11.00 19.13
C THR A 275 -30.44 -9.90 20.19
N GLN A 276 -29.95 -10.22 21.39
CA GLN A 276 -29.72 -9.27 22.47
C GLN A 276 -28.48 -8.39 22.22
N PHE A 277 -27.53 -8.85 21.41
CA PHE A 277 -26.36 -8.06 21.05
C PHE A 277 -26.71 -6.97 20.04
N PRO A 278 -26.07 -5.78 20.12
CA PRO A 278 -26.25 -4.73 19.13
C PRO A 278 -25.72 -5.18 17.76
N ALA A 279 -26.45 -4.86 16.69
CA ALA A 279 -26.02 -5.16 15.33
C ALA A 279 -24.97 -4.16 14.84
N VAL A 280 -23.72 -4.41 15.22
CA VAL A 280 -22.55 -3.60 14.88
C VAL A 280 -21.52 -4.45 14.13
N VAL A 281 -20.57 -3.79 13.48
CA VAL A 281 -19.37 -4.46 12.95
C VAL A 281 -18.48 -4.80 14.15
N ALA A 282 -18.20 -6.08 14.37
CA ALA A 282 -17.48 -6.57 15.54
C ALA A 282 -16.31 -7.45 15.13
N THR A 283 -15.27 -7.50 15.96
CA THR A 283 -14.18 -8.47 15.80
C THR A 283 -14.63 -9.83 16.34
N ILE A 284 -14.58 -10.87 15.52
CA ILE A 284 -14.87 -12.27 15.92
C ILE A 284 -13.59 -13.11 15.88
N PRO A 285 -13.56 -14.30 16.53
CA PRO A 285 -12.44 -15.22 16.39
C PRO A 285 -12.04 -15.46 14.92
N PRO A 286 -10.75 -15.71 14.65
CA PRO A 286 -10.23 -15.81 13.29
C PRO A 286 -10.95 -16.88 12.48
N ALA A 287 -11.73 -16.44 11.49
CA ALA A 287 -12.49 -17.29 10.60
C ALA A 287 -12.48 -16.70 9.18
N LEU A 288 -12.57 -17.56 8.17
CA LEU A 288 -12.49 -17.16 6.76
C LEU A 288 -13.59 -16.13 6.44
N ARG A 289 -13.25 -15.06 5.72
CA ARG A 289 -14.22 -14.03 5.31
C ARG A 289 -14.74 -14.36 3.90
N ASN A 290 -15.56 -15.40 3.77
CA ASN A 290 -16.04 -15.89 2.47
C ASN A 290 -17.58 -15.87 2.35
N GLY A 291 -18.28 -15.24 3.30
CA GLY A 291 -19.74 -15.26 3.43
C GLY A 291 -20.49 -14.56 2.29
N MET A 292 -20.01 -13.40 1.81
CA MET A 292 -20.80 -12.52 0.93
C MET A 292 -20.11 -12.12 -0.39
N PRO A 293 -20.64 -12.51 -1.57
CA PRO A 293 -21.68 -13.53 -1.80
C PRO A 293 -21.10 -14.95 -1.73
N SER A 294 -21.96 -15.96 -1.56
CA SER A 294 -21.51 -17.35 -1.53
C SER A 294 -20.87 -17.79 -2.85
N MET A 295 -19.57 -18.09 -2.81
CA MET A 295 -18.86 -18.66 -3.97
C MET A 295 -19.19 -20.11 -4.20
N HIS A 296 -19.62 -20.83 -3.15
CA HIS A 296 -20.04 -22.20 -3.30
C HIS A 296 -21.26 -22.28 -4.23
N PHE A 297 -22.26 -21.47 -3.90
CA PHE A 297 -23.47 -21.29 -4.69
C PHE A 297 -23.17 -20.77 -6.11
N THR A 298 -22.34 -19.73 -6.22
CA THR A 298 -22.04 -19.09 -7.51
C THR A 298 -21.33 -20.03 -8.49
N SER A 299 -20.38 -20.83 -8.01
CA SER A 299 -19.65 -21.77 -8.85
C SER A 299 -20.57 -22.89 -9.34
N ALA A 300 -21.49 -23.38 -8.49
CA ALA A 300 -22.47 -24.39 -8.89
C ALA A 300 -23.43 -23.86 -9.98
N VAL A 301 -23.93 -22.62 -9.87
CA VAL A 301 -24.73 -21.98 -10.93
C VAL A 301 -23.93 -21.87 -12.24
N THR A 302 -22.65 -21.48 -12.14
CA THR A 302 -21.76 -21.39 -13.30
C THR A 302 -21.64 -22.76 -14.00
N MET A 303 -21.50 -23.85 -13.23
CA MET A 303 -21.46 -25.21 -13.78
C MET A 303 -22.77 -25.63 -14.44
N VAL A 304 -23.92 -25.25 -13.90
CA VAL A 304 -25.24 -25.45 -14.56
C VAL A 304 -25.26 -24.76 -15.93
N PHE A 305 -24.73 -23.54 -16.01
CA PHE A 305 -24.73 -22.74 -17.24
C PHE A 305 -23.78 -23.32 -18.29
N VAL A 306 -22.61 -23.81 -17.86
CA VAL A 306 -21.68 -24.56 -18.73
C VAL A 306 -22.34 -25.86 -19.22
N ALA A 307 -22.98 -26.62 -18.32
CA ALA A 307 -23.65 -27.87 -18.67
C ALA A 307 -24.83 -27.67 -19.63
N ALA A 308 -25.53 -26.55 -19.56
CA ALA A 308 -26.62 -26.20 -20.48
C ALA A 308 -26.14 -26.14 -21.95
N ALA A 309 -24.88 -25.78 -22.17
CA ALA A 309 -24.27 -25.71 -23.50
C ALA A 309 -23.79 -27.08 -24.04
N LEU A 310 -23.63 -28.10 -23.18
CA LEU A 310 -23.16 -29.43 -23.58
C LEU A 310 -24.26 -30.21 -24.32
N ARG A 311 -23.86 -31.16 -25.17
CA ARG A 311 -24.78 -31.98 -25.98
C ARG A 311 -25.59 -32.94 -25.11
N ASN A 312 -24.95 -33.56 -24.13
CA ASN A 312 -25.63 -34.49 -23.21
C ASN A 312 -26.30 -33.74 -22.06
N LYS A 313 -27.63 -33.66 -22.09
CA LYS A 313 -28.42 -32.92 -21.10
C LYS A 313 -28.53 -33.62 -19.74
N LEU A 314 -28.03 -34.86 -19.62
CA LEU A 314 -27.84 -35.49 -18.31
C LEU A 314 -26.85 -34.71 -17.44
N TYR A 315 -25.82 -34.09 -18.03
CA TYR A 315 -24.90 -33.22 -17.29
C TYR A 315 -25.61 -31.98 -16.75
N PHE A 316 -26.56 -31.42 -17.51
CA PHE A 316 -27.36 -30.28 -17.06
C PHE A 316 -28.27 -30.66 -15.89
N ALA A 317 -29.00 -31.78 -15.99
CA ALA A 317 -29.82 -32.29 -14.89
C ALA A 317 -28.97 -32.63 -13.64
N GLY A 318 -27.82 -33.27 -13.83
CA GLY A 318 -26.87 -33.57 -12.77
C GLY A 318 -26.33 -32.32 -12.09
N MET A 319 -25.98 -31.28 -12.85
CA MET A 319 -25.52 -30.00 -12.29
C MET A 319 -26.63 -29.22 -11.59
N LEU A 320 -27.90 -29.37 -12.00
CA LEU A 320 -29.04 -28.79 -11.26
C LEU A 320 -29.20 -29.45 -9.89
N LEU A 321 -29.10 -30.79 -9.83
CA LEU A 321 -29.14 -31.52 -8.55
C LEU A 321 -27.93 -31.14 -7.68
N PHE A 322 -26.75 -31.06 -8.29
CA PHE A 322 -25.53 -30.64 -7.62
C PHE A 322 -25.67 -29.23 -7.03
N TRP A 323 -26.22 -28.27 -7.79
CA TRP A 323 -26.50 -26.91 -7.30
C TRP A 323 -27.47 -26.89 -6.12
N ALA A 324 -28.57 -27.65 -6.18
CA ALA A 324 -29.51 -27.75 -5.06
C ALA A 324 -28.86 -28.36 -3.81
N ALA A 325 -28.06 -29.41 -3.99
CA ALA A 325 -27.31 -30.05 -2.91
C ALA A 325 -26.23 -29.12 -2.33
N THR A 326 -25.54 -28.34 -3.17
CA THR A 326 -24.57 -27.32 -2.72
C THR A 326 -25.27 -26.25 -1.88
N ALA A 327 -26.40 -25.69 -2.35
CA ALA A 327 -27.13 -24.68 -1.60
C ALA A 327 -27.58 -25.20 -0.21
N LEU A 328 -28.05 -26.45 -0.16
CA LEU A 328 -28.44 -27.10 1.08
C LEU A 328 -27.23 -27.34 2.01
N ALA A 329 -26.11 -27.84 1.49
CA ALA A 329 -24.89 -28.07 2.25
C ALA A 329 -24.29 -26.76 2.80
N THR A 330 -24.27 -25.71 1.99
CA THR A 330 -23.70 -24.39 2.35
C THR A 330 -24.42 -23.75 3.55
N MET A 331 -25.75 -23.85 3.63
CA MET A 331 -26.48 -23.40 4.83
C MET A 331 -26.44 -24.43 5.96
N GLY A 332 -26.45 -25.72 5.61
CA GLY A 332 -26.53 -26.83 6.56
C GLY A 332 -25.32 -27.05 7.45
N PHE A 333 -24.15 -26.58 7.03
CA PHE A 333 -22.95 -26.59 7.86
C PHE A 333 -22.80 -25.31 8.69
N GLY A 334 -23.76 -24.38 8.63
CA GLY A 334 -23.68 -23.11 9.34
C GLY A 334 -22.61 -22.15 8.80
N GLU A 335 -22.11 -22.41 7.58
CA GLU A 335 -21.06 -21.64 6.92
C GLU A 335 -21.61 -20.32 6.34
N HIS A 336 -22.91 -20.22 6.07
CA HIS A 336 -23.53 -19.06 5.43
C HIS A 336 -24.96 -18.79 5.91
N TYR A 337 -25.37 -17.53 5.80
CA TYR A 337 -26.76 -17.08 5.97
C TYR A 337 -27.56 -17.31 4.67
N LEU A 338 -28.90 -17.31 4.74
CA LEU A 338 -29.71 -17.39 3.50
C LEU A 338 -29.57 -16.12 2.66
N ILE A 339 -29.45 -14.96 3.31
CA ILE A 339 -29.26 -13.68 2.61
C ILE A 339 -28.02 -13.69 1.69
N ASP A 340 -26.96 -14.40 2.06
CA ASP A 340 -25.75 -14.57 1.25
C ASP A 340 -26.05 -15.28 -0.08
N LEU A 341 -26.95 -16.27 -0.06
CA LEU A 341 -27.38 -17.03 -1.23
C LEU A 341 -28.35 -16.22 -2.10
N VAL A 342 -29.23 -15.41 -1.47
CA VAL A 342 -30.13 -14.50 -2.19
C VAL A 342 -29.35 -13.50 -3.03
N VAL A 343 -28.33 -12.88 -2.43
CA VAL A 343 -27.47 -11.91 -3.12
C VAL A 343 -26.65 -12.63 -4.20
N ALA A 344 -26.20 -13.87 -3.92
CA ALA A 344 -25.51 -14.70 -4.88
C ALA A 344 -26.36 -15.05 -6.12
N LEU A 345 -27.69 -14.98 -6.09
CA LEU A 345 -28.54 -15.20 -7.28
C LEU A 345 -28.19 -14.18 -8.39
N THR A 346 -28.32 -12.89 -8.10
CA THR A 346 -28.07 -11.83 -9.09
C THR A 346 -26.59 -11.72 -9.46
N TYR A 347 -25.70 -11.94 -8.49
CA TYR A 347 -24.25 -12.03 -8.75
C TYR A 347 -23.92 -13.16 -9.72
N SER A 348 -24.31 -14.39 -9.39
CA SER A 348 -23.93 -15.59 -10.14
C SER A 348 -24.48 -15.60 -11.55
N VAL A 349 -25.74 -15.20 -11.74
CA VAL A 349 -26.37 -15.17 -13.07
C VAL A 349 -25.75 -14.10 -13.96
N THR A 350 -25.48 -12.92 -13.41
CA THR A 350 -24.88 -11.80 -14.14
C THR A 350 -23.46 -12.15 -14.54
N LEU A 351 -22.67 -12.62 -13.57
CA LEU A 351 -21.27 -12.99 -13.78
C LEU A 351 -21.12 -14.14 -14.77
N SER A 352 -21.89 -15.22 -14.59
CA SER A 352 -21.86 -16.38 -15.50
C SER A 352 -22.24 -15.97 -16.92
N THR A 353 -23.25 -15.11 -17.08
CA THR A 353 -23.70 -14.62 -18.39
C THR A 353 -22.62 -13.78 -19.08
N LEU A 354 -21.98 -12.87 -18.34
CA LEU A 354 -20.94 -11.97 -18.87
C LEU A 354 -19.65 -12.72 -19.21
N LEU A 355 -19.32 -13.79 -18.48
CA LEU A 355 -18.07 -14.53 -18.67
C LEU A 355 -18.19 -15.65 -19.69
N ILE A 356 -19.33 -16.36 -19.78
CA ILE A 356 -19.45 -17.57 -20.62
C ILE A 356 -19.76 -17.22 -22.09
N ALA A 357 -20.90 -16.60 -22.37
CA ALA A 357 -21.35 -16.39 -23.77
C ALA A 357 -22.01 -15.01 -23.98
N PRO A 358 -21.32 -13.90 -23.65
CA PRO A 358 -21.92 -12.57 -23.63
C PRO A 358 -22.49 -12.14 -25.00
N ALA A 359 -21.77 -12.38 -26.09
CA ALA A 359 -22.22 -11.98 -27.43
C ALA A 359 -23.55 -12.65 -27.84
N ARG A 360 -23.71 -13.94 -27.55
CA ARG A 360 -24.92 -14.70 -27.88
C ARG A 360 -26.10 -14.29 -26.99
N TYR A 361 -25.83 -14.02 -25.72
CA TYR A 361 -26.82 -13.48 -24.82
C TYR A 361 -27.32 -12.11 -25.30
N LEU A 362 -26.41 -11.19 -25.63
CA LEU A 362 -26.73 -9.84 -26.10
C LEU A 362 -27.51 -9.84 -27.44
N ALA A 363 -27.39 -10.91 -28.23
CA ALA A 363 -28.19 -11.09 -29.46
C ALA A 363 -29.66 -11.46 -29.21
N ARG A 364 -30.07 -11.82 -27.98
CA ARG A 364 -31.45 -12.21 -27.62
C ARG A 364 -32.46 -11.06 -27.62
N GLY A 365 -32.00 -9.83 -27.85
CA GLY A 365 -32.84 -8.63 -27.93
C GLY A 365 -32.77 -7.74 -26.68
N THR A 366 -33.51 -6.63 -26.73
CA THR A 366 -33.44 -5.53 -25.76
C THR A 366 -33.83 -5.96 -24.34
N VAL A 367 -34.82 -6.85 -24.19
CA VAL A 367 -35.27 -7.35 -22.88
C VAL A 367 -34.14 -8.09 -22.15
N ALA A 368 -33.41 -8.97 -22.84
CA ALA A 368 -32.29 -9.70 -22.24
C ALA A 368 -31.18 -8.72 -21.79
N LYS A 369 -30.85 -7.73 -22.63
CA LYS A 369 -29.85 -6.70 -22.29
C LYS A 369 -30.22 -5.95 -21.01
N TRP A 370 -31.45 -5.46 -20.92
CA TRP A 370 -31.91 -4.74 -19.73
C TRP A 370 -32.01 -5.65 -18.50
N ALA A 371 -32.47 -6.90 -18.65
CA ALA A 371 -32.50 -7.85 -17.55
C ALA A 371 -31.11 -8.09 -16.96
N LEU A 372 -30.08 -8.23 -17.82
CA LEU A 372 -28.69 -8.39 -17.38
C LEU A 372 -28.14 -7.13 -16.69
N ILE A 373 -28.37 -5.95 -17.26
CA ILE A 373 -27.96 -4.67 -16.65
C ILE A 373 -28.62 -4.51 -15.28
N LEU A 374 -29.91 -4.78 -15.19
CA LEU A 374 -30.70 -4.62 -13.98
C LEU A 374 -30.31 -5.66 -12.92
N SER A 375 -29.96 -6.89 -13.31
CA SER A 375 -29.42 -7.91 -12.41
C SER A 375 -28.07 -7.49 -11.82
N GLY A 376 -27.16 -6.98 -12.65
CA GLY A 376 -25.88 -6.43 -12.18
C GLY A 376 -26.06 -5.21 -11.27
N ALA A 377 -26.95 -4.28 -11.63
CA ALA A 377 -27.27 -3.12 -10.81
C ALA A 377 -27.91 -3.52 -9.46
N THR A 378 -28.75 -4.57 -9.46
CA THR A 378 -29.37 -5.10 -8.23
C THR A 378 -28.31 -5.68 -7.30
N PHE A 379 -27.34 -6.44 -7.83
CA PHE A 379 -26.22 -6.95 -7.03
C PHE A 379 -25.39 -5.81 -6.41
N ILE A 380 -25.01 -4.81 -7.22
CA ILE A 380 -24.26 -3.64 -6.72
C ILE A 380 -25.07 -2.88 -5.67
N GLY A 381 -26.38 -2.74 -5.89
CA GLY A 381 -27.32 -2.15 -4.95
C GLY A 381 -27.37 -2.89 -3.61
N TRP A 382 -27.43 -4.23 -3.61
CA TRP A 382 -27.34 -5.05 -2.40
C TRP A 382 -26.06 -4.76 -1.62
N MET A 383 -24.90 -4.84 -2.26
CA MET A 383 -23.61 -4.61 -1.61
C MET A 383 -23.53 -3.20 -1.00
N ALA A 384 -23.97 -2.17 -1.76
CA ALA A 384 -23.98 -0.78 -1.28
C ALA A 384 -24.93 -0.58 -0.10
N LEU A 385 -26.14 -1.16 -0.15
CA LEU A 385 -27.11 -1.05 0.94
C LEU A 385 -26.59 -1.73 2.22
N PHE A 386 -25.95 -2.89 2.13
CA PHE A 386 -25.34 -3.51 3.31
C PHE A 386 -24.20 -2.68 3.91
N LYS A 387 -23.38 -2.06 3.06
CA LYS A 387 -22.22 -1.30 3.53
C LYS A 387 -22.61 0.04 4.15
N PHE A 388 -23.52 0.76 3.49
CA PHE A 388 -23.79 2.18 3.78
C PHE A 388 -25.19 2.42 4.39
N ALA A 389 -26.11 1.46 4.30
CA ALA A 389 -27.51 1.63 4.74
C ALA A 389 -28.05 0.41 5.52
N SER A 390 -27.18 -0.37 6.17
CA SER A 390 -27.58 -1.56 6.92
C SER A 390 -28.57 -1.25 8.05
N GLY A 391 -28.37 -0.14 8.77
CA GLY A 391 -29.30 0.32 9.81
C GLY A 391 -30.71 0.53 9.29
N TRP A 392 -30.85 1.16 8.11
CA TRP A 392 -32.14 1.37 7.47
C TRP A 392 -32.76 0.04 7.00
N LEU A 393 -31.97 -0.86 6.41
CA LEU A 393 -32.44 -2.18 6.00
C LEU A 393 -32.96 -3.02 7.18
N MET A 394 -32.24 -3.00 8.31
CA MET A 394 -32.64 -3.73 9.52
C MET A 394 -33.98 -3.22 10.08
N ALA A 395 -34.28 -1.93 9.93
CA ALA A 395 -35.57 -1.36 10.31
C ALA A 395 -36.70 -1.69 9.32
N HIS A 396 -36.38 -2.13 8.09
CA HIS A 396 -37.35 -2.35 7.02
C HIS A 396 -37.20 -3.74 6.38
N LEU A 397 -37.32 -4.80 7.17
CA LEU A 397 -37.15 -6.19 6.70
C LEU A 397 -38.12 -6.58 5.54
N GLY A 398 -39.27 -5.92 5.41
CA GLY A 398 -40.16 -6.11 4.26
C GLY A 398 -39.52 -5.70 2.93
N VAL A 399 -38.62 -4.71 2.93
CA VAL A 399 -37.84 -4.32 1.73
C VAL A 399 -36.84 -5.42 1.38
N VAL A 400 -36.21 -6.06 2.38
CA VAL A 400 -35.31 -7.20 2.18
C VAL A 400 -36.06 -8.32 1.45
N GLN A 401 -37.27 -8.68 1.91
CA GLN A 401 -38.11 -9.70 1.26
C GLN A 401 -38.51 -9.31 -0.18
N MET A 402 -38.89 -8.05 -0.42
CA MET A 402 -39.23 -7.55 -1.75
C MET A 402 -38.04 -7.65 -2.71
N LEU A 403 -36.85 -7.23 -2.27
CA LEU A 403 -35.62 -7.32 -3.05
C LEU A 403 -35.21 -8.77 -3.31
N THR A 404 -35.55 -9.71 -2.43
CA THR A 404 -35.33 -11.15 -2.63
C THR A 404 -36.19 -11.70 -3.76
N VAL A 405 -37.49 -11.40 -3.75
CA VAL A 405 -38.39 -11.79 -4.84
C VAL A 405 -37.93 -11.18 -6.17
N TRP A 406 -37.53 -9.91 -6.15
CA TRP A 406 -36.96 -9.22 -7.30
C TRP A 406 -35.68 -9.88 -7.83
N SER A 407 -34.76 -10.24 -6.92
CA SER A 407 -33.49 -10.92 -7.25
C SER A 407 -33.74 -12.29 -7.87
N ALA A 408 -34.68 -13.06 -7.33
CA ALA A 408 -35.09 -14.35 -7.89
C ALA A 408 -35.75 -14.20 -9.27
N MET A 409 -36.63 -13.21 -9.46
CA MET A 409 -37.25 -12.93 -10.76
C MET A 409 -36.19 -12.63 -11.84
N LEU A 410 -35.20 -11.78 -11.51
CA LEU A 410 -34.09 -11.46 -12.42
C LEU A 410 -33.21 -12.69 -12.69
N PHE A 411 -32.93 -13.51 -11.68
CA PHE A 411 -32.18 -14.77 -11.84
C PHE A 411 -32.83 -15.68 -12.87
N PHE A 412 -34.13 -15.97 -12.72
CA PHE A 412 -34.84 -16.83 -13.66
C PHE A 412 -34.97 -16.19 -15.05
N LEU A 413 -35.19 -14.87 -15.14
CA LEU A 413 -35.30 -14.17 -16.42
C LEU A 413 -33.98 -14.19 -17.20
N VAL A 414 -32.87 -13.81 -16.57
CA VAL A 414 -31.54 -13.84 -17.19
C VAL A 414 -31.14 -15.27 -17.51
N GLY A 415 -31.34 -16.22 -16.58
CA GLY A 415 -31.04 -17.63 -16.77
C GLY A 415 -31.81 -18.25 -17.93
N HIS A 416 -33.10 -17.96 -18.07
CA HIS A 416 -33.92 -18.44 -19.19
C HIS A 416 -33.39 -17.95 -20.55
N HIS A 417 -33.06 -16.66 -20.65
CA HIS A 417 -32.50 -16.11 -21.88
C HIS A 417 -31.12 -16.68 -22.20
N PHE A 418 -30.29 -16.90 -21.17
CA PHE A 418 -28.97 -17.50 -21.31
C PHE A 418 -29.05 -18.96 -21.77
N ILE A 419 -29.82 -19.80 -21.06
CA ILE A 419 -30.00 -21.21 -21.40
C ILE A 419 -30.48 -21.33 -22.85
N ARG A 420 -31.48 -20.54 -23.25
CA ARG A 420 -31.94 -20.50 -24.65
C ARG A 420 -30.86 -20.09 -25.66
N ALA A 421 -29.92 -19.23 -25.28
CA ALA A 421 -28.83 -18.79 -26.15
C ALA A 421 -27.75 -19.87 -26.35
N VAL A 422 -27.59 -20.81 -25.41
CA VAL A 422 -26.53 -21.82 -25.45
C VAL A 422 -27.03 -23.27 -25.63
N TRP A 423 -28.33 -23.54 -25.45
CA TRP A 423 -28.90 -24.90 -25.41
C TRP A 423 -28.56 -25.75 -26.64
N HIS A 424 -28.54 -25.13 -27.82
CA HIS A 424 -28.20 -25.77 -29.10
C HIS A 424 -26.92 -25.20 -29.71
N MET A 425 -25.94 -24.81 -28.86
CA MET A 425 -24.67 -24.29 -29.31
C MET A 425 -23.93 -25.28 -30.23
N PRO A 426 -23.56 -24.89 -31.47
CA PRO A 426 -22.71 -25.70 -32.33
C PRO A 426 -21.28 -25.74 -31.79
N ALA A 427 -20.49 -26.71 -32.26
CA ALA A 427 -19.05 -26.75 -32.03
C ALA A 427 -18.37 -25.57 -32.75
N ASP A 428 -17.27 -25.08 -32.20
CA ASP A 428 -16.43 -24.04 -32.79
C ASP A 428 -15.85 -24.56 -34.13
N SER A 429 -16.02 -23.79 -35.22
CA SER A 429 -15.50 -24.16 -36.53
C SER A 429 -13.98 -23.93 -36.59
N THR A 430 -13.25 -24.66 -37.44
CA THR A 430 -11.81 -24.45 -37.61
C THR A 430 -11.44 -23.06 -38.17
N GLU A 431 -12.42 -22.35 -38.74
CA GLU A 431 -12.31 -20.99 -39.29
C GLU A 431 -12.76 -19.88 -38.34
N THR A 432 -13.17 -20.18 -37.09
CA THR A 432 -13.45 -19.10 -36.14
C THR A 432 -12.19 -18.27 -35.94
N GLN A 433 -12.32 -16.96 -36.19
CA GLN A 433 -11.27 -15.97 -35.94
C GLN A 433 -10.65 -16.26 -34.57
N PRO A 434 -9.30 -16.24 -34.46
CA PRO A 434 -8.66 -16.42 -33.17
C PRO A 434 -9.32 -15.44 -32.21
N VAL A 435 -9.81 -15.98 -31.07
CA VAL A 435 -10.18 -15.15 -29.91
C VAL A 435 -9.10 -14.10 -29.80
N ALA A 436 -9.49 -12.82 -29.82
CA ALA A 436 -8.54 -11.70 -29.75
C ALA A 436 -7.48 -12.07 -28.71
N ALA A 437 -6.23 -12.25 -29.16
CA ALA A 437 -5.16 -12.74 -28.32
C ALA A 437 -5.18 -11.89 -27.03
N PRO A 438 -4.98 -12.50 -25.84
CA PRO A 438 -4.92 -11.70 -24.63
C PRO A 438 -3.91 -10.58 -24.88
N PRO A 439 -4.27 -9.33 -24.53
CA PRO A 439 -3.47 -8.17 -24.87
C PRO A 439 -2.04 -8.40 -24.40
N THR A 440 -1.07 -8.29 -25.30
CA THR A 440 0.33 -8.38 -24.92
C THR A 440 0.64 -7.30 -23.90
N LEU A 441 1.40 -7.64 -22.86
CA LEU A 441 1.78 -6.70 -21.79
C LEU A 441 2.54 -5.49 -22.34
N LEU A 442 3.33 -5.71 -23.39
CA LEU A 442 4.07 -4.66 -24.09
C LEU A 442 3.55 -4.49 -25.53
N PRO A 443 3.66 -3.28 -26.09
CA PRO A 443 3.40 -3.02 -27.49
C PRO A 443 4.19 -3.95 -28.42
N THR A 444 3.52 -4.50 -29.44
CA THR A 444 4.17 -5.32 -30.48
C THR A 444 5.26 -4.59 -31.23
N ASP A 445 5.14 -3.26 -31.32
CA ASP A 445 6.08 -2.36 -31.97
C ASP A 445 7.45 -2.31 -31.24
N LEU A 446 7.51 -2.76 -29.98
CA LEU A 446 8.74 -2.93 -29.20
C LEU A 446 9.39 -4.32 -29.36
N LYS A 447 8.83 -5.23 -30.17
CA LYS A 447 9.38 -6.59 -30.33
C LYS A 447 10.81 -6.53 -30.86
N GLY A 448 11.75 -7.11 -30.10
CA GLY A 448 13.20 -7.02 -30.37
C GLY A 448 13.92 -5.85 -29.67
N ASN A 449 13.16 -4.90 -29.10
CA ASN A 449 13.66 -3.73 -28.37
C ASN A 449 13.16 -3.66 -26.92
N TYR A 450 12.65 -4.76 -26.35
CA TYR A 450 12.20 -4.81 -24.94
C TYR A 450 13.28 -4.46 -23.92
N TRP A 451 14.55 -4.53 -24.30
CA TRP A 451 15.66 -4.09 -23.45
C TRP A 451 15.59 -2.59 -23.11
N ILE A 452 14.93 -1.75 -23.94
CA ILE A 452 14.71 -0.33 -23.66
C ILE A 452 13.87 -0.16 -22.40
N ILE A 453 12.84 -0.99 -22.24
CA ILE A 453 11.97 -1.02 -21.05
C ILE A 453 12.78 -1.40 -19.81
N GLY A 454 13.65 -2.41 -19.91
CA GLY A 454 14.50 -2.83 -18.80
C GLY A 454 15.51 -1.75 -18.37
N VAL A 455 16.10 -1.05 -19.33
CA VAL A 455 17.02 0.07 -19.06
C VAL A 455 16.29 1.23 -18.38
N PHE A 456 15.09 1.58 -18.87
CA PHE A 456 14.27 2.64 -18.27
C PHE A 456 13.78 2.28 -16.86
N PHE A 457 13.42 1.02 -16.64
CA PHE A 457 13.11 0.51 -15.30
C PHE A 457 14.31 0.67 -14.36
N ALA A 458 15.51 0.22 -14.77
CA ALA A 458 16.71 0.32 -13.95
C ALA A 458 17.13 1.79 -13.68
N SER A 459 16.98 2.68 -14.66
CA SER A 459 17.18 4.12 -14.48
C SER A 459 16.19 4.70 -13.47
N GLY A 460 14.90 4.33 -13.55
CA GLY A 460 13.88 4.69 -12.56
C GLY A 460 14.22 4.20 -11.15
N VAL A 461 14.74 2.97 -11.00
CA VAL A 461 15.22 2.43 -9.72
C VAL A 461 16.33 3.30 -9.14
N ALA A 462 17.35 3.61 -9.94
CA ALA A 462 18.45 4.47 -9.50
C ALA A 462 17.95 5.88 -9.13
N GLY A 463 17.11 6.47 -9.99
CA GLY A 463 16.48 7.79 -9.82
C GLY A 463 15.83 7.96 -8.45
N LEU A 464 14.98 7.01 -8.04
CA LEU A 464 14.28 7.10 -6.76
C LEU A 464 15.13 6.73 -5.55
N ILE A 465 16.16 5.89 -5.71
CA ILE A 465 17.16 5.71 -4.64
C ILE A 465 17.87 7.05 -4.37
N TYR A 466 18.27 7.78 -5.42
CA TYR A 466 18.88 9.09 -5.26
C TYR A 466 17.92 10.07 -4.58
N GLU A 467 16.66 10.14 -5.00
CA GLU A 467 15.67 11.05 -4.41
C GLU A 467 15.49 10.82 -2.91
N VAL A 468 15.29 9.56 -2.49
CA VAL A 468 15.13 9.19 -1.07
C VAL A 468 16.40 9.55 -0.26
N VAL A 469 17.59 9.26 -0.80
CA VAL A 469 18.85 9.55 -0.11
C VAL A 469 19.15 11.05 -0.05
N PHE A 470 18.93 11.78 -1.14
CA PHE A 470 19.17 13.22 -1.22
C PHE A 470 18.20 14.00 -0.33
N ALA A 471 16.93 13.59 -0.24
CA ALA A 471 15.97 14.16 0.69
C ALA A 471 16.47 14.07 2.15
N LYS A 472 16.97 12.90 2.56
CA LYS A 472 17.57 12.70 3.90
C LYS A 472 18.83 13.54 4.12
N ALA A 473 19.73 13.61 3.13
CA ALA A 473 20.94 14.42 3.24
C ALA A 473 20.64 15.92 3.38
N LEU A 474 19.61 16.40 2.67
CA LEU A 474 19.19 17.79 2.70
C LEU A 474 18.45 18.16 3.98
N ALA A 475 17.63 17.25 4.54
CA ALA A 475 17.01 17.45 5.85
C ALA A 475 18.07 17.66 6.96
N VAL A 476 19.19 16.92 6.91
CA VAL A 476 20.32 17.13 7.84
C VAL A 476 21.04 18.47 7.61
N THR A 477 21.01 18.98 6.38
CA THR A 477 21.74 20.20 5.98
C THR A 477 20.95 21.47 6.28
N PHE A 478 19.68 21.51 5.86
CA PHE A 478 18.81 22.68 5.92
C PHE A 478 17.77 22.61 7.05
N GLY A 479 17.71 21.50 7.79
CA GLY A 479 16.72 21.23 8.83
C GLY A 479 15.54 20.40 8.30
N ALA A 480 14.87 19.68 9.20
CA ALA A 480 13.71 18.83 8.88
C ALA A 480 12.38 19.63 8.79
N SER A 481 12.44 20.93 8.50
CA SER A 481 11.23 21.75 8.30
C SER A 481 10.52 21.39 6.99
N SER A 482 9.21 21.63 6.96
CA SER A 482 8.42 21.47 5.73
C SER A 482 8.90 22.46 4.65
N LEU A 483 9.32 23.65 5.09
CA LEU A 483 9.89 24.69 4.25
C LEU A 483 11.12 24.21 3.48
N ALA A 484 12.08 23.61 4.20
CA ALA A 484 13.29 23.08 3.59
C ALA A 484 12.98 21.92 2.64
N THR A 485 12.14 20.97 3.07
CA THR A 485 11.84 19.75 2.31
C THR A 485 11.08 20.04 1.01
N ASN A 486 10.03 20.87 1.06
CA ASN A 486 9.24 21.23 -0.13
C ASN A 486 10.04 22.07 -1.12
N THR A 487 10.93 22.95 -0.64
CA THR A 487 11.82 23.76 -1.49
C THR A 487 12.83 22.88 -2.23
N VAL A 488 13.35 21.85 -1.56
CA VAL A 488 14.23 20.84 -2.16
C VAL A 488 13.49 20.03 -3.22
N LEU A 489 12.27 19.57 -2.93
CA LEU A 489 11.45 18.84 -3.89
C LEU A 489 11.14 19.71 -5.12
N ALA A 490 10.75 20.97 -4.91
CA ALA A 490 10.54 21.95 -5.98
C ALA A 490 11.79 22.15 -6.84
N THR A 491 12.97 22.14 -6.23
CA THR A 491 14.26 22.23 -6.94
C THR A 491 14.54 20.98 -7.78
N TYR A 492 14.30 19.79 -7.21
CA TYR A 492 14.51 18.52 -7.90
C TYR A 492 13.61 18.42 -9.14
N MET A 493 12.33 18.77 -8.98
CA MET A 493 11.35 18.86 -10.06
C MET A 493 11.72 19.96 -11.07
N GLY A 494 12.17 21.13 -10.60
CA GLY A 494 12.63 22.24 -11.46
C GLY A 494 13.78 21.85 -12.37
N GLY A 495 14.77 21.13 -11.85
CA GLY A 495 15.86 20.58 -12.66
C GLY A 495 15.34 19.59 -13.71
N MET A 496 14.44 18.68 -13.36
CA MET A 496 13.83 17.77 -14.34
C MET A 496 13.03 18.51 -15.42
N ALA A 497 12.32 19.59 -15.08
CA ALA A 497 11.56 20.42 -16.04
C ALA A 497 12.48 21.05 -17.09
N ILE A 498 13.53 21.73 -16.62
CA ILE A 498 14.51 22.38 -17.49
C ILE A 498 15.27 21.32 -18.31
N GLY A 499 15.58 20.18 -17.69
CA GLY A 499 16.20 19.02 -18.31
C GLY A 499 15.37 18.44 -19.46
N ALA A 500 14.07 18.25 -19.26
CA ALA A 500 13.16 17.75 -20.28
C ALA A 500 13.06 18.73 -21.47
N TRP A 501 12.94 20.03 -21.20
CA TRP A 501 12.92 21.06 -22.22
C TRP A 501 14.23 21.12 -23.02
N ALA A 502 15.38 21.20 -22.34
CA ALA A 502 16.70 21.26 -22.98
C ALA A 502 17.01 19.95 -23.72
N GLY A 503 16.75 18.80 -23.09
CA GLY A 503 16.92 17.47 -23.65
C GLY A 503 16.13 17.27 -24.93
N SER A 504 14.90 17.79 -25.02
CA SER A 504 14.12 17.72 -26.26
C SER A 504 14.77 18.44 -27.44
N LYS A 505 15.35 19.63 -27.22
CA LYS A 505 16.05 20.39 -28.26
C LYS A 505 17.33 19.71 -28.71
N ILE A 506 18.07 19.11 -27.78
CA ILE A 506 19.31 18.39 -28.08
C ILE A 506 18.99 17.07 -28.81
N ALA A 507 17.94 16.35 -28.38
CA ALA A 507 17.51 15.08 -28.96
C ALA A 507 17.11 15.21 -30.44
N GLN A 508 16.59 16.35 -30.88
CA GLN A 508 16.28 16.60 -32.30
C GLN A 508 17.51 16.72 -33.18
N ARG A 509 18.60 17.27 -32.63
CA ARG A 509 19.81 17.60 -33.40
C ARG A 509 20.78 16.42 -33.49
N THR A 510 20.59 15.38 -32.68
CA THR A 510 21.51 14.24 -32.63
C THR A 510 21.10 13.11 -33.58
N ALA A 511 22.07 12.59 -34.32
CA ALA A 511 21.89 11.36 -35.10
C ALA A 511 21.90 10.10 -34.21
N HIS A 512 22.43 10.19 -32.99
CA HIS A 512 22.67 9.05 -32.10
C HIS A 512 22.08 9.28 -30.70
N PRO A 513 20.74 9.29 -30.54
CA PRO A 513 20.07 9.56 -29.27
C PRO A 513 20.46 8.57 -28.17
N LEU A 514 20.68 7.29 -28.50
CA LEU A 514 21.06 6.28 -27.51
C LEU A 514 22.47 6.52 -26.92
N ARG A 515 23.42 7.08 -27.70
CA ARG A 515 24.73 7.51 -27.15
C ARG A 515 24.56 8.66 -26.18
N LEU A 516 23.73 9.65 -26.54
CA LEU A 516 23.46 10.79 -25.69
C LEU A 516 22.79 10.37 -24.38
N TYR A 517 21.80 9.47 -24.45
CA TYR A 517 21.18 8.86 -23.27
C TYR A 517 22.23 8.20 -22.36
N ALA A 518 23.12 7.38 -22.94
CA ALA A 518 24.18 6.75 -22.19
C ALA A 518 25.14 7.75 -21.53
N TYR A 519 25.46 8.86 -22.20
CA TYR A 519 26.27 9.92 -21.59
C TYR A 519 25.55 10.63 -20.45
N CYS A 520 24.24 10.88 -20.56
CA CYS A 520 23.45 11.41 -19.46
C CYS A 520 23.51 10.47 -18.24
N GLU A 521 23.24 9.18 -18.42
CA GLU A 521 23.30 8.18 -17.35
C GLU A 521 24.69 8.04 -16.73
N ALA A 522 25.74 8.07 -17.56
CA ALA A 522 27.12 8.03 -17.07
C ALA A 522 27.46 9.26 -16.23
N LEU A 523 27.07 10.45 -16.68
CA LEU A 523 27.31 11.70 -15.96
C LEU A 523 26.50 11.77 -14.66
N ILE A 524 25.26 11.27 -14.64
CA ILE A 524 24.45 11.13 -13.43
C ILE A 524 25.18 10.25 -12.41
N GLY A 525 25.60 9.05 -12.83
CA GLY A 525 26.32 8.11 -11.97
C GLY A 525 27.64 8.70 -11.44
N LEU A 526 28.45 9.30 -12.31
CA LEU A 526 29.72 9.96 -11.92
C LEU A 526 29.50 11.13 -10.96
N TYR A 527 28.47 11.94 -11.19
CA TYR A 527 28.13 13.05 -10.30
C TYR A 527 27.68 12.54 -8.94
N ALA A 528 26.84 11.49 -8.90
CA ALA A 528 26.37 10.88 -7.67
C ALA A 528 27.49 10.27 -6.80
N LEU A 529 28.63 9.88 -7.39
CA LEU A 529 29.81 9.47 -6.61
C LEU A 529 30.41 10.63 -5.78
N LEU A 530 30.22 11.88 -6.22
CA LEU A 530 30.73 13.08 -5.55
C LEU A 530 29.73 13.70 -4.57
N THR A 531 28.45 13.30 -4.63
CA THR A 531 27.40 13.96 -3.83
C THR A 531 27.58 13.85 -2.32
N PRO A 532 28.08 12.74 -1.73
CA PRO A 532 28.29 12.69 -0.27
C PRO A 532 29.24 13.79 0.24
N GLN A 533 30.34 14.06 -0.47
CA GLN A 533 31.28 15.12 -0.13
C GLN A 533 30.68 16.49 -0.45
N LEU A 534 29.94 16.61 -1.55
CA LEU A 534 29.28 17.85 -1.93
C LEU A 534 28.31 18.33 -0.83
N PHE A 535 27.47 17.45 -0.28
CA PHE A 535 26.56 17.81 0.81
C PHE A 535 27.30 18.35 2.05
N GLN A 536 28.46 17.79 2.40
CA GLN A 536 29.29 18.32 3.49
C GLN A 536 29.80 19.74 3.19
N VAL A 537 30.21 20.00 1.95
CA VAL A 537 30.66 21.33 1.52
C VAL A 537 29.51 22.33 1.59
N ILE A 538 28.34 21.97 1.08
CA ILE A 538 27.16 22.85 1.09
C ILE A 538 26.69 23.14 2.51
N GLN A 539 26.72 22.17 3.41
CA GLN A 539 26.41 22.41 4.81
C GLN A 539 27.35 23.45 5.42
N LYS A 540 28.66 23.35 5.17
CA LYS A 540 29.64 24.35 5.62
C LYS A 540 29.37 25.74 5.03
N VAL A 541 29.04 25.81 3.74
CA VAL A 541 28.70 27.07 3.08
C VAL A 541 27.41 27.67 3.65
N TYR A 542 26.36 26.86 3.81
CA TYR A 542 25.09 27.27 4.40
C TYR A 542 25.29 27.82 5.82
N VAL A 543 25.97 27.06 6.69
CA VAL A 543 26.27 27.50 8.06
C VAL A 543 27.09 28.79 8.06
N GLY A 544 28.11 28.91 7.20
CA GLY A 544 28.94 30.10 7.12
C GLY A 544 28.20 31.37 6.65
N LEU A 545 27.13 31.23 5.85
CA LEU A 545 26.32 32.34 5.36
C LEU A 545 25.17 32.73 6.30
N VAL A 546 24.69 31.77 7.10
CA VAL A 546 23.47 31.89 7.92
C VAL A 546 23.76 32.06 9.41
N LEU A 547 25.01 31.90 9.84
CA LEU A 547 25.39 32.00 11.25
C LEU A 547 24.81 33.25 11.92
N ASP A 548 24.11 33.05 13.03
CA ASP A 548 23.47 34.07 13.89
C ASP A 548 22.41 34.93 13.19
N ARG A 549 21.88 34.47 12.05
CA ARG A 549 20.67 35.07 11.46
C ARG A 549 19.40 34.55 12.14
N PRO A 550 18.31 35.35 12.15
CA PRO A 550 17.01 34.89 12.62
C PRO A 550 16.58 33.62 11.87
N ALA A 551 16.14 32.60 12.61
CA ALA A 551 15.81 31.29 12.06
C ALA A 551 14.64 31.32 11.05
N ASP A 552 13.79 32.35 11.15
CA ASP A 552 12.60 32.61 10.34
C ASP A 552 12.83 33.62 9.19
N ALA A 553 14.08 34.08 8.98
CA ALA A 553 14.38 35.09 7.98
C ALA A 553 14.03 34.61 6.55
N PRO A 554 13.22 35.37 5.77
CA PRO A 554 12.76 34.95 4.44
C PRO A 554 13.89 34.68 3.44
N GLU A 555 15.03 35.40 3.56
CA GLU A 555 16.19 35.16 2.71
C GLU A 555 16.79 33.76 2.85
N LEU A 556 16.56 33.07 3.97
CA LEU A 556 17.06 31.71 4.20
C LEU A 556 16.38 30.72 3.26
N THR A 557 15.10 30.92 2.95
CA THR A 557 14.36 30.10 1.98
C THR A 557 14.96 30.23 0.59
N ALA A 558 15.25 31.47 0.16
CA ALA A 558 15.90 31.73 -1.12
C ALA A 558 17.31 31.11 -1.18
N LEU A 559 18.08 31.21 -0.09
CA LEU A 559 19.41 30.61 -0.01
C LEU A 559 19.36 29.08 -0.07
N ARG A 560 18.44 28.44 0.68
CA ARG A 560 18.22 26.98 0.64
C ARG A 560 17.82 26.52 -0.76
N LEU A 561 16.96 27.26 -1.45
CA LEU A 561 16.58 27.00 -2.84
C LEU A 561 17.79 27.08 -3.77
N LEU A 562 18.60 28.15 -3.66
CA LEU A 562 19.78 28.34 -4.51
C LEU A 562 20.85 27.26 -4.26
N LEU A 563 21.14 26.94 -3.01
CA LEU A 563 22.10 25.90 -2.65
C LEU A 563 21.58 24.52 -3.06
N GLY A 564 20.31 24.22 -2.78
CA GLY A 564 19.65 23.00 -3.27
C GLY A 564 19.75 22.89 -4.80
N ALA A 565 19.51 23.97 -5.53
CA ALA A 565 19.57 24.00 -7.00
C ALA A 565 20.98 23.79 -7.53
N ALA A 566 21.98 24.39 -6.90
CA ALA A 566 23.38 24.17 -7.23
C ALA A 566 23.80 22.70 -7.01
N THR A 567 23.22 22.05 -6.00
CA THR A 567 23.56 20.68 -5.59
C THR A 567 22.88 19.62 -6.43
N LEU A 568 21.57 19.74 -6.59
CA LEU A 568 20.73 18.74 -7.24
C LEU A 568 20.62 18.99 -8.74
N GLY A 569 20.65 20.26 -9.15
CA GLY A 569 20.42 20.72 -10.52
C GLY A 569 21.18 19.93 -11.57
N PRO A 570 22.51 19.72 -11.47
CA PRO A 570 23.25 18.98 -12.49
C PRO A 570 22.71 17.57 -12.74
N ALA A 571 22.45 16.80 -11.67
CA ALA A 571 21.90 15.45 -11.79
C ALA A 571 20.46 15.48 -12.31
N THR A 572 19.61 16.36 -11.78
CA THR A 572 18.18 16.39 -12.11
C THR A 572 17.90 16.94 -13.50
N LEU A 573 18.72 17.87 -14.00
CA LEU A 573 18.73 18.31 -15.40
C LEU A 573 19.02 17.15 -16.35
N LEU A 574 20.04 16.34 -16.04
CA LEU A 574 20.38 15.17 -16.84
C LEU A 574 19.28 14.11 -16.79
N MET A 575 18.73 13.85 -15.60
CA MET A 575 17.59 12.93 -15.42
C MET A 575 16.38 13.39 -16.25
N GLY A 576 16.02 14.67 -16.20
CA GLY A 576 14.93 15.22 -17.01
C GLY A 576 15.15 15.09 -18.52
N ALA A 577 16.41 15.16 -18.98
CA ALA A 577 16.75 15.02 -20.39
C ALA A 577 16.59 13.58 -20.92
N THR A 578 16.69 12.57 -20.05
CA THR A 578 16.68 11.15 -20.47
C THR A 578 15.40 10.74 -21.21
N PHE A 579 14.23 11.20 -20.75
CA PHE A 579 12.94 10.84 -21.32
C PHE A 579 12.76 11.34 -22.77
N PRO A 580 12.94 12.64 -23.08
CA PRO A 580 12.91 13.13 -24.46
C PRO A 580 13.95 12.47 -25.38
N ILE A 581 15.15 12.16 -24.87
CA ILE A 581 16.21 11.53 -25.66
C ILE A 581 15.80 10.09 -26.04
N MET A 582 15.27 9.31 -25.09
CA MET A 582 14.81 7.95 -25.39
C MET A 582 13.56 7.95 -26.30
N PHE A 583 12.67 8.92 -26.12
CA PHE A 583 11.54 9.12 -27.03
C PHE A 583 12.01 9.36 -28.48
N ALA A 584 13.06 10.18 -28.67
CA ALA A 584 13.66 10.36 -30.00
C ALA A 584 14.22 9.05 -30.58
N ARG A 585 14.77 8.16 -29.75
CA ARG A 585 15.21 6.82 -30.19
C ARG A 585 14.03 5.95 -30.63
N LEU A 586 12.93 5.92 -29.89
CA LEU A 586 11.74 5.14 -30.29
C LEU A 586 11.13 5.66 -31.60
N ARG A 587 11.15 6.98 -31.80
CA ARG A 587 10.75 7.61 -33.08
C ARG A 587 11.63 7.14 -34.25
N GLN A 588 12.95 7.02 -34.07
CA GLN A 588 13.86 6.49 -35.09
C GLN A 588 13.57 5.03 -35.46
N VAL A 589 13.00 4.24 -34.55
CA VAL A 589 12.63 2.83 -34.79
C VAL A 589 11.21 2.71 -35.37
N GLY A 590 10.55 3.83 -35.71
CA GLY A 590 9.25 3.87 -36.38
C GLY A 590 8.04 3.87 -35.45
N MET A 591 8.23 4.04 -34.14
CA MET A 591 7.13 4.08 -33.18
C MET A 591 6.42 5.45 -33.21
N ALA A 592 5.09 5.43 -33.36
CA ALA A 592 4.28 6.64 -33.29
C ALA A 592 4.30 7.25 -31.88
N SER A 593 4.17 8.59 -31.79
CA SER A 593 4.22 9.34 -30.53
C SER A 593 3.21 8.82 -29.50
N GLU A 594 2.02 8.45 -29.95
CA GLU A 594 0.94 7.84 -29.14
C GLU A 594 1.34 6.57 -28.40
N ARG A 595 2.22 5.76 -28.98
CA ARG A 595 2.58 4.44 -28.44
C ARG A 595 3.95 4.43 -27.76
N ALA A 596 4.74 5.49 -27.94
CA ALA A 596 6.09 5.59 -27.37
C ALA A 596 6.10 6.12 -25.93
N ILE A 597 5.17 7.02 -25.57
CA ILE A 597 5.17 7.73 -24.27
C ILE A 597 4.79 6.79 -23.12
N ALA A 598 3.65 6.10 -23.25
CA ALA A 598 3.08 5.31 -22.16
C ALA A 598 3.95 4.15 -21.66
N PRO A 599 4.58 3.31 -22.51
CA PRO A 599 5.39 2.19 -22.02
C PRO A 599 6.72 2.65 -21.40
N LEU A 600 7.34 3.72 -21.91
CA LEU A 600 8.54 4.32 -21.28
C LEU A 600 8.19 4.89 -19.91
N TYR A 601 7.13 5.68 -19.82
CA TYR A 601 6.70 6.29 -18.57
C TYR A 601 6.31 5.23 -17.54
N ALA A 602 5.52 4.23 -17.92
CA ALA A 602 5.13 3.13 -17.05
C ALA A 602 6.35 2.34 -16.53
N ALA A 603 7.33 2.06 -17.39
CA ALA A 603 8.56 1.36 -17.00
C ALA A 603 9.41 2.15 -16.01
N ASN A 604 9.63 3.44 -16.29
CA ASN A 604 10.39 4.32 -15.40
C ASN A 604 9.71 4.47 -14.05
N VAL A 605 8.39 4.70 -14.04
CA VAL A 605 7.61 4.90 -12.83
C VAL A 605 7.49 3.59 -12.02
N ALA A 606 7.38 2.43 -12.66
CA ALA A 606 7.43 1.15 -11.96
C ALA A 606 8.81 0.88 -11.34
N GLY A 607 9.89 1.21 -12.06
CA GLY A 607 11.26 1.17 -11.54
C GLY A 607 11.44 2.12 -10.37
N ALA A 608 10.92 3.33 -10.48
CA ALA A 608 10.88 4.34 -9.44
C ALA A 608 10.17 3.84 -8.16
N ALA A 609 8.97 3.27 -8.29
CA ALA A 609 8.24 2.69 -7.17
C ALA A 609 9.04 1.58 -6.47
N PHE A 610 9.68 0.71 -7.25
CA PHE A 610 10.56 -0.33 -6.70
C PHE A 610 11.80 0.26 -6.03
N GLY A 611 12.43 1.28 -6.63
CA GLY A 611 13.58 1.99 -6.08
C GLY A 611 13.29 2.66 -4.74
N ALA A 612 12.11 3.27 -4.59
CA ALA A 612 11.67 3.88 -3.33
C ALA A 612 11.52 2.83 -2.21
N LEU A 613 10.89 1.69 -2.48
CA LEU A 613 10.80 0.57 -1.53
C LEU A 613 12.17 -0.03 -1.21
N LEU A 614 13.00 -0.24 -2.23
CA LEU A 614 14.33 -0.81 -2.09
C LEU A 614 15.24 0.10 -1.25
N ALA A 615 15.19 1.41 -1.45
CA ALA A 615 15.91 2.39 -0.65
C ALA A 615 15.46 2.37 0.81
N GLY A 616 14.14 2.47 1.06
CA GLY A 616 13.56 2.57 2.38
C GLY A 616 13.65 1.29 3.22
N TYR A 617 13.36 0.12 2.64
CA TYR A 617 13.26 -1.12 3.41
C TYR A 617 14.55 -1.97 3.42
N ALA A 618 15.45 -1.79 2.44
CA ALA A 618 16.59 -2.69 2.29
C ALA A 618 17.96 -1.97 2.24
N LEU A 619 18.17 -1.03 1.32
CA LEU A 619 19.51 -0.48 1.09
C LEU A 619 19.98 0.41 2.25
N ILE A 620 19.21 1.44 2.62
CA ILE A 620 19.63 2.38 3.67
C ILE A 620 19.81 1.68 5.02
N PRO A 621 18.88 0.80 5.47
CA PRO A 621 19.05 0.06 6.72
C PRO A 621 20.25 -0.90 6.73
N ALA A 622 20.61 -1.47 5.56
CA ALA A 622 21.66 -2.48 5.49
C ALA A 622 23.07 -1.90 5.33
N VAL A 623 23.23 -0.84 4.52
CA VAL A 623 24.56 -0.33 4.14
C VAL A 623 24.76 1.16 4.43
N GLY A 624 23.74 1.86 4.93
CA GLY A 624 23.77 3.29 5.19
C GLY A 624 23.56 4.17 3.95
N LYS A 625 23.41 5.46 4.19
CA LYS A 625 23.04 6.49 3.19
C LYS A 625 24.04 6.60 2.03
N ASN A 626 25.34 6.71 2.35
CA ASN A 626 26.38 6.94 1.35
C ASN A 626 26.56 5.71 0.45
N SER A 627 26.58 4.51 1.04
CA SER A 627 26.70 3.26 0.27
C SER A 627 25.49 3.03 -0.64
N ALA A 628 24.28 3.37 -0.19
CA ALA A 628 23.09 3.34 -1.04
C ALA A 628 23.23 4.29 -2.26
N THR A 629 23.83 5.47 -2.06
CA THR A 629 24.16 6.41 -3.16
C THR A 629 25.13 5.77 -4.17
N TYR A 630 26.18 5.10 -3.68
CA TYR A 630 27.16 4.45 -4.55
C TYR A 630 26.58 3.26 -5.32
N ILE A 631 25.65 2.51 -4.72
CA ILE A 631 24.94 1.42 -5.40
C ILE A 631 24.04 1.98 -6.52
N ALA A 632 23.32 3.07 -6.26
CA ALA A 632 22.54 3.75 -7.30
C ALA A 632 23.45 4.30 -8.43
N ALA A 633 24.60 4.89 -8.06
CA ALA A 633 25.62 5.35 -9.02
C ALA A 633 26.12 4.22 -9.92
N LEU A 634 26.43 3.06 -9.32
CA LEU A 634 26.82 1.88 -10.06
C LEU A 634 25.71 1.43 -11.03
N LEU A 635 24.45 1.44 -10.59
CA LEU A 635 23.32 1.08 -11.45
C LEU A 635 23.19 2.01 -12.67
N SER A 636 23.29 3.33 -12.48
CA SER A 636 23.31 4.31 -13.59
C SER A 636 24.49 4.07 -14.56
N LEU A 637 25.69 3.76 -14.04
CA LEU A 637 26.85 3.44 -14.86
C LEU A 637 26.67 2.14 -15.66
N LEU A 638 26.09 1.09 -15.05
CA LEU A 638 25.77 -0.16 -15.72
C LEU A 638 24.73 0.04 -16.83
N VAL A 639 23.71 0.87 -16.58
CA VAL A 639 22.73 1.28 -17.59
C VAL A 639 23.41 1.99 -18.76
N ALA A 640 24.30 2.94 -18.48
CA ALA A 640 25.06 3.65 -19.51
C ALA A 640 25.91 2.70 -20.37
N LEU A 641 26.64 1.77 -19.74
CA LEU A 641 27.46 0.77 -20.43
C LEU A 641 26.62 -0.14 -21.31
N TYR A 642 25.48 -0.62 -20.80
CA TYR A 642 24.58 -1.47 -21.55
C TYR A 642 23.94 -0.75 -22.75
N ALA A 643 23.57 0.53 -22.59
CA ALA A 643 23.08 1.36 -23.69
C ALA A 643 24.15 1.57 -24.78
N LEU A 644 25.41 1.78 -24.40
CA LEU A 644 26.54 1.86 -25.35
C LEU A 644 26.80 0.54 -26.07
N GLU A 645 26.68 -0.60 -25.38
CA GLU A 645 26.79 -1.93 -25.98
C GLU A 645 25.70 -2.15 -27.04
N LYS A 646 24.44 -1.83 -26.71
CA LYS A 646 23.33 -1.93 -27.67
C LYS A 646 23.49 -1.00 -28.86
N GLN A 647 24.09 0.18 -28.66
CA GLN A 647 24.43 1.07 -29.76
C GLN A 647 25.48 0.46 -30.70
N LYS A 648 26.48 -0.26 -30.18
CA LYS A 648 27.50 -0.93 -31.01
C LYS A 648 26.88 -2.03 -31.88
N SER A 649 26.01 -2.86 -31.30
CA SER A 649 25.31 -3.92 -32.03
C SER A 649 24.29 -3.39 -33.06
N ALA A 650 23.76 -2.19 -32.86
CA ALA A 650 22.91 -1.52 -33.84
C ALA A 650 23.69 -0.91 -35.02
N GLY A 651 25.01 -0.73 -34.90
CA GLY A 651 25.88 -0.14 -35.92
C GLY A 651 26.49 -1.13 -36.92
N SER A 652 26.33 -2.44 -36.72
CA SER A 652 26.92 -3.51 -37.54
C SER A 652 25.94 -4.24 -38.47
N GLY A 653 24.66 -3.85 -38.48
CA GLY A 653 23.70 -4.26 -39.50
C GLY A 653 23.76 -3.32 -40.70
N VAL A 654 23.94 -3.87 -41.89
CA VAL A 654 23.89 -3.24 -43.22
C VAL A 654 23.02 -1.99 -43.21
N ALA A 655 23.55 -0.88 -43.75
CA ALA A 655 22.79 0.31 -44.08
C ALA A 655 21.58 -0.10 -44.94
N VAL A 656 20.45 -0.36 -44.29
CA VAL A 656 19.16 -0.38 -44.96
C VAL A 656 19.02 1.05 -45.45
N GLU A 657 19.06 1.26 -46.77
CA GLU A 657 18.60 2.50 -47.38
C GLU A 657 17.35 2.95 -46.63
N PRO A 658 17.23 4.22 -46.22
CA PRO A 658 16.03 4.68 -45.55
C PRO A 658 14.86 4.41 -46.48
N THR A 659 14.16 3.29 -46.28
CA THR A 659 12.84 3.07 -46.81
C THR A 659 12.09 4.28 -46.32
N SER A 660 11.71 5.14 -47.27
CA SER A 660 11.11 6.46 -47.01
C SER A 660 10.26 6.33 -45.75
N PRO A 661 10.59 7.05 -44.65
CA PRO A 661 9.90 6.83 -43.39
C PRO A 661 8.44 6.98 -43.73
N VAL A 662 7.64 5.94 -43.45
CA VAL A 662 6.19 6.05 -43.59
C VAL A 662 5.86 7.23 -42.69
N LYS A 663 5.67 8.41 -43.30
CA LYS A 663 5.31 9.64 -42.62
C LYS A 663 3.91 9.43 -42.14
N LEU A 664 3.77 8.74 -41.02
CA LEU A 664 2.55 8.71 -40.22
C LEU A 664 2.41 10.13 -39.68
N ARG A 665 1.89 11.03 -40.53
CA ARG A 665 1.44 12.35 -40.08
C ARG A 665 0.30 12.09 -39.10
N PRO A 666 0.45 12.42 -37.81
CA PRO A 666 -0.67 12.34 -36.91
C PRO A 666 -1.77 13.29 -37.40
N PRO A 667 -3.05 12.96 -37.19
CA PRO A 667 -4.13 13.87 -37.52
C PRO A 667 -3.95 15.21 -36.79
N PRO A 668 -4.26 16.35 -37.43
CA PRO A 668 -4.09 17.65 -36.80
C PRO A 668 -4.97 17.78 -35.56
N VAL A 669 -4.36 18.12 -34.42
CA VAL A 669 -5.08 18.40 -33.17
C VAL A 669 -5.70 19.80 -33.27
N ALA A 670 -7.01 19.90 -33.03
CA ALA A 670 -7.71 21.18 -33.06
C ALA A 670 -7.23 22.12 -31.95
N LEU A 671 -7.22 23.44 -32.23
CA LEU A 671 -6.73 24.47 -31.30
C LEU A 671 -7.35 24.34 -29.90
N GLY A 672 -8.68 24.20 -29.82
CA GLY A 672 -9.37 24.07 -28.53
C GLY A 672 -8.94 22.83 -27.73
N VAL A 673 -8.72 21.70 -28.41
CA VAL A 673 -8.27 20.45 -27.77
C VAL A 673 -6.82 20.56 -27.33
N GLY A 674 -5.94 21.15 -28.15
CA GLY A 674 -4.53 21.35 -27.83
C GLY A 674 -4.32 22.28 -26.64
N VAL A 675 -5.03 23.43 -26.61
CA VAL A 675 -4.97 24.37 -25.48
C VAL A 675 -5.51 23.73 -24.21
N VAL A 676 -6.65 23.04 -24.26
CA VAL A 676 -7.19 22.36 -23.08
C VAL A 676 -6.25 21.25 -22.61
N ALA A 677 -5.64 20.46 -23.50
CA ALA A 677 -4.67 19.44 -23.11
C ALA A 677 -3.46 20.06 -22.37
N LEU A 678 -2.96 21.21 -22.80
CA LEU A 678 -1.89 21.93 -22.10
C LEU A 678 -2.34 22.49 -20.76
N THR A 679 -3.55 23.05 -20.67
CA THR A 679 -4.12 23.50 -19.40
C THR A 679 -4.26 22.33 -18.42
N ILE A 680 -4.71 21.17 -18.89
CA ILE A 680 -4.83 19.96 -18.06
C ILE A 680 -3.45 19.45 -17.63
N LEU A 681 -2.41 19.55 -18.47
CA LEU A 681 -1.04 19.21 -18.04
C LEU A 681 -0.52 20.19 -16.97
N ALA A 682 -0.72 21.49 -17.15
CA ALA A 682 -0.27 22.49 -16.19
C ALA A 682 -1.01 22.38 -14.84
N VAL A 683 -2.35 22.43 -14.88
CA VAL A 683 -3.20 22.37 -13.69
C VAL A 683 -3.20 20.97 -13.10
N GLY A 684 -3.26 19.93 -13.94
CA GLY A 684 -3.20 18.54 -13.51
C GLY A 684 -1.86 18.18 -12.88
N GLY A 685 -0.74 18.76 -13.34
CA GLY A 685 0.54 18.65 -12.65
C GLY A 685 0.50 19.23 -11.22
N ALA A 686 -0.10 20.41 -11.06
CA ALA A 686 -0.30 21.02 -9.75
C ALA A 686 -1.20 20.17 -8.85
N VAL A 687 -2.30 19.64 -9.38
CA VAL A 687 -3.19 18.71 -8.66
C VAL A 687 -2.46 17.40 -8.31
N THR A 688 -1.59 16.90 -9.19
CA THR A 688 -0.88 15.63 -8.98
C THR A 688 0.04 15.70 -7.76
N LEU A 689 0.97 16.66 -7.73
CA LEU A 689 1.86 16.79 -6.57
C LEU A 689 1.16 17.44 -5.37
N GLY A 690 0.15 18.26 -5.58
CA GLY A 690 -0.70 18.77 -4.50
C GLY A 690 -1.43 17.64 -3.77
N LEU A 691 -2.01 16.69 -4.50
CA LEU A 691 -2.62 15.48 -3.94
C LEU A 691 -1.58 14.61 -3.24
N GLU A 692 -0.38 14.47 -3.82
CA GLU A 692 0.71 13.75 -3.16
C GLU A 692 1.02 14.37 -1.79
N VAL A 693 1.22 15.69 -1.72
CA VAL A 693 1.49 16.40 -0.45
C VAL A 693 0.35 16.20 0.56
N VAL A 694 -0.91 16.38 0.15
CA VAL A 694 -2.08 16.24 1.04
C VAL A 694 -2.27 14.79 1.49
N PHE A 695 -2.10 13.81 0.60
CA PHE A 695 -2.20 12.40 0.96
C PHE A 695 -1.06 11.92 1.84
N MET A 696 0.18 12.38 1.60
CA MET A 696 1.32 12.08 2.48
C MET A 696 1.06 12.64 3.88
N HIS A 697 0.51 13.84 3.98
CA HIS A 697 0.10 14.44 5.25
C HIS A 697 -1.03 13.62 5.91
N MET A 698 -2.13 13.34 5.21
CA MET A 698 -3.26 12.58 5.76
C MET A 698 -2.91 11.14 6.15
N LEU A 699 -2.06 10.46 5.38
CA LEU A 699 -1.59 9.13 5.74
C LEU A 699 -0.56 9.15 6.87
N ALA A 700 0.20 10.23 7.06
CA ALA A 700 0.99 10.40 8.28
C ALA A 700 0.09 10.47 9.51
N VAL A 701 -1.10 11.10 9.40
CA VAL A 701 -2.14 11.09 10.44
C VAL A 701 -2.76 9.71 10.63
N VAL A 702 -3.12 9.02 9.54
CA VAL A 702 -4.01 7.84 9.57
C VAL A 702 -3.26 6.50 9.56
N ALA A 703 -2.09 6.40 8.93
CA ALA A 703 -1.26 5.19 8.86
C ALA A 703 0.03 5.30 9.69
N GLY A 704 0.40 6.51 10.11
CA GLY A 704 1.52 6.80 11.01
C GLY A 704 2.75 7.37 10.29
N ASN A 705 3.54 8.17 11.02
CA ASN A 705 4.73 8.84 10.51
C ASN A 705 6.01 8.07 10.90
N SER A 706 6.48 7.18 10.02
CA SER A 706 7.74 6.44 10.19
C SER A 706 8.65 6.62 8.98
N VAL A 707 9.93 6.29 9.13
CA VAL A 707 10.89 6.31 8.02
C VAL A 707 10.50 5.36 6.87
N TYR A 708 9.78 4.29 7.18
CA TYR A 708 9.30 3.31 6.21
C TYR A 708 8.06 3.81 5.45
N ALA A 709 7.18 4.55 6.15
CA ALA A 709 5.93 5.06 5.60
C ALA A 709 6.17 5.97 4.38
N PHE A 710 7.20 6.84 4.41
CA PHE A 710 7.53 7.72 3.28
C PHE A 710 7.80 6.94 1.99
N GLY A 711 8.73 5.98 2.02
CA GLY A 711 9.09 5.18 0.85
C GLY A 711 7.92 4.33 0.35
N LEU A 712 7.09 3.84 1.27
CA LEU A 712 5.90 3.06 0.96
C LEU A 712 4.80 3.88 0.26
N MET A 713 4.48 5.06 0.80
CA MET A 713 3.47 5.95 0.23
C MET A 713 3.88 6.45 -1.16
N LEU A 714 5.15 6.87 -1.31
CA LEU A 714 5.71 7.28 -2.60
C LEU A 714 5.64 6.15 -3.62
N ALA A 715 6.05 4.93 -3.24
CA ALA A 715 5.96 3.76 -4.12
C ALA A 715 4.52 3.44 -4.54
N THR A 716 3.56 3.60 -3.63
CA THR A 716 2.14 3.34 -3.90
C THR A 716 1.57 4.36 -4.90
N PHE A 717 1.89 5.64 -4.71
CA PHE A 717 1.47 6.70 -5.63
C PHE A 717 2.07 6.49 -7.03
N LEU A 718 3.37 6.23 -7.12
CA LEU A 718 4.05 5.91 -8.38
C LEU A 718 3.47 4.66 -9.05
N LEU A 719 3.23 3.58 -8.30
CA LEU A 719 2.61 2.38 -8.84
C LEU A 719 1.24 2.68 -9.47
N GLY A 720 0.42 3.51 -8.82
CA GLY A 720 -0.83 4.02 -9.38
C GLY A 720 -0.62 4.72 -10.73
N LEU A 721 0.31 5.68 -10.81
CA LEU A 721 0.64 6.38 -12.05
C LEU A 721 1.09 5.42 -13.17
N GLY A 722 1.92 4.43 -12.85
CA GLY A 722 2.41 3.43 -13.80
C GLY A 722 1.31 2.52 -14.34
N LEU A 723 0.46 1.98 -13.45
CA LEU A 723 -0.70 1.16 -13.82
C LEU A 723 -1.74 1.96 -14.63
N GLY A 724 -1.95 3.22 -14.24
CA GLY A 724 -2.78 4.18 -14.94
C GLY A 724 -2.29 4.40 -16.37
N SER A 725 -0.99 4.65 -16.55
CA SER A 725 -0.37 4.88 -17.86
C SER A 725 -0.50 3.67 -18.79
N ALA A 726 -0.21 2.47 -18.29
CA ALA A 726 -0.33 1.23 -19.06
C ALA A 726 -1.80 0.95 -19.47
N THR A 727 -2.75 1.28 -18.59
CA THR A 727 -4.18 1.12 -18.89
C THR A 727 -4.69 2.21 -19.83
N GLY A 728 -4.21 3.44 -19.65
CA GLY A 728 -4.49 4.59 -20.51
C GLY A 728 -4.07 4.32 -21.95
N GLU A 729 -2.89 3.75 -22.18
CA GLU A 729 -2.43 3.34 -23.51
C GLU A 729 -3.44 2.43 -24.22
N ARG A 730 -3.90 1.39 -23.52
CA ARG A 730 -4.93 0.47 -24.05
C ARG A 730 -6.23 1.20 -24.30
N ALA A 731 -6.71 2.00 -23.36
CA ALA A 731 -7.95 2.74 -23.50
C ALA A 731 -7.92 3.72 -24.68
N ILE A 732 -6.78 4.38 -24.93
CA ILE A 732 -6.59 5.30 -26.07
C ILE A 732 -6.89 4.58 -27.39
N THR A 733 -6.45 3.33 -27.55
CA THR A 733 -6.70 2.54 -28.77
C THR A 733 -8.17 2.19 -29.01
N TYR A 734 -8.99 2.10 -27.95
CA TYR A 734 -10.39 1.71 -28.07
C TYR A 734 -11.35 2.90 -28.17
N ILE A 735 -11.09 3.99 -27.43
CA ILE A 735 -12.04 5.10 -27.28
C ILE A 735 -11.48 6.47 -27.65
N GLY A 736 -10.20 6.58 -28.01
CA GLY A 736 -9.55 7.85 -28.38
C GLY A 736 -9.05 8.65 -27.18
N ARG A 737 -8.08 9.56 -27.43
CA ARG A 737 -7.34 10.27 -26.37
C ARG A 737 -8.22 11.21 -25.57
N GLU A 738 -9.08 11.99 -26.22
CA GLU A 738 -9.94 13.00 -25.59
C GLU A 738 -10.92 12.37 -24.61
N ARG A 739 -11.53 11.23 -25.01
CA ARG A 739 -12.46 10.49 -24.14
C ARG A 739 -11.77 9.85 -22.96
N VAL A 740 -10.54 9.36 -23.14
CA VAL A 740 -9.70 8.87 -22.02
C VAL A 740 -9.44 9.99 -21.03
N VAL A 741 -9.10 11.20 -21.49
CA VAL A 741 -8.89 12.35 -20.59
C VAL A 741 -10.16 12.67 -19.81
N ILE A 742 -11.33 12.74 -20.45
CA ILE A 742 -12.61 13.02 -19.77
C ILE A 742 -12.90 11.96 -18.70
N LEU A 743 -12.80 10.68 -19.06
CA LEU A 743 -13.01 9.56 -18.13
C LEU A 743 -12.01 9.57 -16.98
N ALA A 744 -10.75 9.90 -17.26
CA ALA A 744 -9.71 9.97 -16.24
C ALA A 744 -9.93 11.13 -15.27
N GLN A 745 -10.29 12.32 -15.75
CA GLN A 745 -10.56 13.48 -14.88
C GLN A 745 -11.79 13.26 -13.99
N TRP A 746 -12.87 12.68 -14.52
CA TRP A 746 -14.03 12.32 -13.71
C TRP A 746 -13.76 11.14 -12.78
N GLY A 747 -13.00 10.14 -13.24
CA GLY A 747 -12.52 9.04 -12.41
C GLY A 747 -11.69 9.53 -11.23
N LEU A 748 -10.80 10.50 -11.45
CA LEU A 748 -10.01 11.16 -10.42
C LEU A 748 -10.91 11.85 -9.38
N ALA A 749 -11.89 12.65 -9.83
CA ALA A 749 -12.83 13.30 -8.92
C ALA A 749 -13.63 12.28 -8.09
N CYS A 750 -14.16 11.23 -8.74
CA CYS A 750 -14.84 10.12 -8.05
C CYS A 750 -13.94 9.43 -7.03
N ALA A 751 -12.68 9.17 -7.39
CA ALA A 751 -11.72 8.54 -6.51
C ALA A 751 -11.43 9.39 -5.26
N ILE A 752 -11.27 10.72 -5.42
CA ILE A 752 -11.07 11.63 -4.29
C ILE A 752 -12.31 11.66 -3.40
N VAL A 753 -13.52 11.75 -3.95
CA VAL A 753 -14.77 11.72 -3.16
C VAL A 753 -14.89 10.41 -2.37
N ILE A 754 -14.68 9.27 -3.02
CA ILE A 754 -14.75 7.96 -2.36
C ILE A 754 -13.70 7.83 -1.26
N SER A 755 -12.46 8.25 -1.51
CA SER A 755 -11.39 8.27 -0.49
C SER A 755 -11.76 9.20 0.67
N SER A 756 -12.33 10.36 0.37
CA SER A 756 -12.69 11.37 1.38
C SER A 756 -13.74 10.87 2.37
N LEU A 757 -14.64 9.99 1.92
CA LEU A 757 -15.66 9.34 2.76
C LEU A 757 -15.11 8.27 3.71
N GLN A 758 -13.81 7.95 3.65
CA GLN A 758 -13.22 6.83 4.37
C GLN A 758 -12.11 7.23 5.36
N TRP A 759 -11.66 8.48 5.42
CA TRP A 759 -10.49 8.84 6.23
C TRP A 759 -10.63 8.57 7.74
N ASP A 760 -11.79 8.88 8.31
CA ASP A 760 -12.12 8.57 9.71
C ASP A 760 -12.22 7.05 9.95
N ALA A 761 -12.80 6.31 9.00
CA ALA A 761 -12.89 4.86 9.04
C ALA A 761 -11.51 4.18 8.86
N LEU A 762 -10.62 4.75 8.04
CA LEU A 762 -9.24 4.27 7.86
C LEU A 762 -8.42 4.47 9.14
N ALA A 763 -8.65 5.56 9.89
CA ALA A 763 -8.04 5.74 11.21
C ALA A 763 -8.58 4.68 12.20
N GLY A 764 -9.90 4.47 12.22
CA GLY A 764 -10.55 3.45 13.05
C GLY A 764 -10.20 2.01 12.66
N TYR A 765 -9.79 1.75 11.41
CA TYR A 765 -9.45 0.41 10.95
C TYR A 765 -8.33 -0.23 11.79
N PHE A 766 -7.33 0.56 12.19
CA PHE A 766 -6.24 0.07 13.03
C PHE A 766 -6.70 -0.33 14.44
N ALA A 767 -7.83 0.21 14.92
CA ALA A 767 -8.37 -0.11 16.24
C ALA A 767 -8.87 -1.56 16.35
N TYR A 768 -9.35 -2.14 15.23
CA TYR A 768 -9.84 -3.53 15.23
C TYR A 768 -8.76 -4.57 15.53
N PHE A 769 -7.48 -4.20 15.39
CA PHE A 769 -6.37 -5.09 15.67
C PHE A 769 -6.08 -5.27 17.16
N GLY A 770 -6.52 -4.36 18.04
CA GLY A 770 -6.34 -4.49 19.48
C GLY A 770 -6.99 -5.77 20.04
N PRO A 771 -8.30 -5.96 19.86
CA PRO A 771 -8.97 -7.22 20.22
C PRO A 771 -8.40 -8.45 19.50
N TYR A 772 -7.91 -8.25 18.27
CA TYR A 772 -7.31 -9.34 17.49
C TYR A 772 -5.98 -9.81 18.11
N GLU A 773 -5.10 -8.89 18.52
CA GLU A 773 -3.87 -9.22 19.24
C GLU A 773 -4.16 -9.79 20.64
N ALA A 774 -5.18 -9.27 21.33
CA ALA A 774 -5.65 -9.80 22.61
C ALA A 774 -6.15 -11.26 22.51
N SER A 775 -6.60 -11.70 21.33
CA SER A 775 -6.97 -13.11 21.07
C SER A 775 -5.77 -14.06 20.93
N GLY A 776 -4.54 -13.55 21.04
CA GLY A 776 -3.30 -14.32 20.97
C GLY A 776 -2.61 -14.31 19.60
N ILE A 777 -3.17 -13.60 18.61
CA ILE A 777 -2.53 -13.45 17.28
C ILE A 777 -1.69 -12.19 17.25
N HIS A 778 -0.38 -12.36 17.36
CA HIS A 778 0.54 -11.24 17.22
C HIS A 778 0.84 -10.90 15.76
N ILE A 779 0.66 -9.65 15.39
CA ILE A 779 1.02 -9.13 14.07
C ILE A 779 2.46 -8.60 14.13
N THR A 780 3.32 -9.27 13.38
CA THR A 780 4.74 -8.90 13.27
C THR A 780 4.90 -7.51 12.65
N PHE A 781 6.07 -6.90 12.81
CA PHE A 781 6.41 -5.63 12.15
C PHE A 781 6.13 -5.66 10.63
N SER A 782 6.54 -6.72 9.93
CA SER A 782 6.26 -6.88 8.50
C SER A 782 4.77 -6.95 8.18
N GLY A 783 3.98 -7.60 9.04
CA GLY A 783 2.53 -7.65 8.91
C GLY A 783 1.89 -6.27 9.09
N ARG A 784 2.34 -5.50 10.09
CA ARG A 784 1.89 -4.13 10.33
C ARG A 784 2.23 -3.20 9.16
N GLU A 785 3.42 -3.33 8.60
CA GLU A 785 3.83 -2.58 7.40
C GLU A 785 3.01 -2.97 6.16
N LEU A 786 2.67 -4.25 5.99
CA LEU A 786 1.76 -4.67 4.91
C LEU A 786 0.36 -4.07 5.10
N ILE A 787 -0.17 -4.04 6.33
CA ILE A 787 -1.47 -3.43 6.63
C ILE A 787 -1.44 -1.93 6.29
N ARG A 788 -0.37 -1.21 6.69
CA ARG A 788 -0.15 0.19 6.28
C ARG A 788 -0.08 0.33 4.76
N ALA A 789 0.59 -0.58 4.07
CA ALA A 789 0.69 -0.58 2.60
C ALA A 789 -0.68 -0.71 1.93
N LEU A 790 -1.54 -1.58 2.47
CA LEU A 790 -2.91 -1.76 1.99
C LEU A 790 -3.75 -0.50 2.22
N VAL A 791 -3.64 0.14 3.39
CA VAL A 791 -4.32 1.41 3.70
C VAL A 791 -3.86 2.52 2.74
N CYS A 792 -2.55 2.65 2.52
CA CYS A 792 -1.99 3.59 1.56
C CYS A 792 -2.49 3.31 0.14
N ALA A 793 -2.53 2.03 -0.27
CA ALA A 793 -3.00 1.63 -1.59
C ALA A 793 -4.48 1.94 -1.80
N VAL A 794 -5.34 1.71 -0.80
CA VAL A 794 -6.77 2.05 -0.89
C VAL A 794 -6.98 3.55 -1.06
N ALA A 795 -6.21 4.38 -0.34
CA ALA A 795 -6.35 5.83 -0.39
C ALA A 795 -5.74 6.46 -1.67
N MET A 796 -4.48 6.15 -1.98
CA MET A 796 -3.71 6.90 -3.00
C MET A 796 -3.73 6.27 -4.38
N LEU A 797 -3.80 4.93 -4.48
CA LEU A 797 -3.65 4.25 -5.77
C LEU A 797 -4.77 4.60 -6.76
N PRO A 798 -6.07 4.70 -6.37
CA PRO A 798 -7.12 5.04 -7.33
C PRO A 798 -7.01 6.45 -7.92
N PRO A 799 -6.81 7.54 -7.14
CA PRO A 799 -6.53 8.85 -7.71
C PRO A 799 -5.29 8.86 -8.61
N ALA A 800 -4.18 8.26 -8.15
CA ALA A 800 -2.94 8.19 -8.91
C ALA A 800 -3.10 7.39 -10.22
N PHE A 801 -3.90 6.33 -10.22
CA PHE A 801 -4.25 5.57 -11.42
C PHE A 801 -4.92 6.44 -12.47
N PHE A 802 -5.90 7.26 -12.08
CA PHE A 802 -6.58 8.14 -13.04
C PHE A 802 -5.68 9.27 -13.53
N ILE A 803 -4.79 9.81 -12.68
CA ILE A 803 -3.75 10.76 -13.12
C ILE A 803 -2.85 10.10 -14.17
N GLY A 804 -2.35 8.89 -13.87
CA GLY A 804 -1.51 8.10 -14.78
C GLY A 804 -2.21 7.76 -16.09
N MET A 805 -3.53 7.56 -16.06
CA MET A 805 -4.34 7.32 -17.26
C MET A 805 -4.49 8.59 -18.12
N SER A 806 -4.68 9.74 -17.47
CA SER A 806 -4.83 11.05 -18.13
C SER A 806 -3.52 11.53 -18.77
N TYR A 807 -2.39 11.25 -18.13
CA TYR A 807 -1.09 11.83 -18.49
C TYR A 807 -0.63 11.48 -19.93
N PRO A 808 -0.54 10.21 -20.37
CA PRO A 808 -0.12 9.89 -21.74
C PRO A 808 -1.07 10.44 -22.81
N ALA A 809 -2.38 10.46 -22.53
CA ALA A 809 -3.38 10.99 -23.45
C ALA A 809 -3.25 12.50 -23.64
N CYS A 810 -3.16 13.27 -22.54
CA CYS A 810 -2.94 14.71 -22.58
C CYS A 810 -1.57 15.06 -23.18
N MET A 811 -0.51 14.35 -22.75
CA MET A 811 0.85 14.56 -23.24
C MET A 811 0.95 14.32 -24.75
N GLY A 812 0.30 13.27 -25.26
CA GLY A 812 0.23 13.01 -26.70
C GLY A 812 -0.50 14.12 -27.46
N LEU A 813 -1.67 14.57 -26.97
CA LEU A 813 -2.44 15.67 -27.59
C LEU A 813 -1.65 16.98 -27.61
N ALA A 814 -0.99 17.33 -26.50
CA ALA A 814 -0.18 18.53 -26.38
C ALA A 814 1.09 18.47 -27.25
N THR A 815 1.76 17.32 -27.27
CA THR A 815 2.96 17.09 -28.09
C THR A 815 2.64 17.24 -29.58
N ASP A 816 1.55 16.61 -30.04
CA ASP A 816 1.15 16.66 -31.44
C ASP A 816 0.65 18.06 -31.85
N TRP A 817 0.09 18.85 -30.93
CA TRP A 817 -0.32 20.23 -31.18
C TRP A 817 0.86 21.21 -31.23
N LEU A 818 1.80 21.13 -30.28
CA LEU A 818 2.97 22.01 -30.22
C LEU A 818 4.02 21.69 -31.27
N GLY A 819 4.18 20.40 -31.62
CA GLY A 819 5.08 19.97 -32.68
C GLY A 819 4.51 20.36 -34.04
N ARG A 820 5.19 21.25 -34.78
CA ARG A 820 4.81 21.68 -36.14
C ARG A 820 4.66 20.48 -37.10
N ASN A 821 3.48 19.86 -37.15
CA ASN A 821 3.12 18.62 -37.87
C ASN A 821 3.50 17.27 -37.20
N GLY A 822 3.66 17.22 -35.87
CA GLY A 822 3.83 15.95 -35.12
C GLY A 822 5.14 15.17 -35.39
N GLU A 823 6.10 15.78 -36.08
CA GLU A 823 7.42 15.20 -36.35
C GLU A 823 8.47 15.59 -35.30
N ASP A 824 8.19 16.61 -34.48
CA ASP A 824 9.18 17.30 -33.65
C ASP A 824 9.11 16.89 -32.15
N VAL A 825 10.26 16.48 -31.59
CA VAL A 825 10.44 16.16 -30.16
C VAL A 825 10.27 17.42 -29.27
N SER A 826 10.30 18.63 -29.84
CA SER A 826 10.16 19.89 -29.08
C SER A 826 8.83 20.00 -28.36
N GLY A 827 7.74 19.52 -28.97
CA GLY A 827 6.40 19.56 -28.39
C GLY A 827 6.34 18.79 -27.08
N LEU A 828 7.02 17.64 -27.01
CA LEU A 828 7.11 16.82 -25.80
C LEU A 828 7.86 17.56 -24.69
N GLY A 829 8.99 18.19 -25.01
CA GLY A 829 9.78 18.94 -24.03
C GLY A 829 9.04 20.16 -23.47
N GLN A 830 8.29 20.87 -24.31
CA GLN A 830 7.46 22.01 -23.87
C GLN A 830 6.28 21.56 -23.01
N ALA A 831 5.54 20.54 -23.45
CA ALA A 831 4.41 20.00 -22.70
C ALA A 831 4.85 19.40 -21.34
N SER A 832 5.97 18.66 -21.33
CA SER A 832 6.57 18.14 -20.10
C SER A 832 7.06 19.25 -19.18
N GLY A 833 7.75 20.27 -19.71
CA GLY A 833 8.20 21.43 -18.94
C GLY A 833 7.05 22.18 -18.28
N LEU A 834 5.92 22.36 -18.99
CA LEU A 834 4.73 23.02 -18.44
C LEU A 834 4.05 22.16 -17.36
N ASN A 835 3.95 20.85 -17.55
CA ASN A 835 3.44 19.93 -16.53
C ASN A 835 4.29 20.01 -15.25
N THR A 836 5.62 20.01 -15.38
CA THR A 836 6.51 20.05 -14.22
C THR A 836 6.51 21.43 -13.55
N LEU A 837 6.31 22.53 -14.28
CA LEU A 837 6.02 23.83 -13.66
C LEU A 837 4.73 23.77 -12.83
N GLY A 838 3.69 23.14 -13.36
CA GLY A 838 2.47 22.79 -12.63
C GLY A 838 2.78 22.05 -11.33
N ASN A 839 3.56 20.96 -11.40
CA ASN A 839 3.99 20.17 -10.25
C ASN A 839 4.66 21.04 -9.15
N ILE A 840 5.57 21.94 -9.53
CA ILE A 840 6.26 22.84 -8.60
C ILE A 840 5.25 23.77 -7.91
N VAL A 841 4.34 24.37 -8.68
CA VAL A 841 3.26 25.20 -8.12
C VAL A 841 2.38 24.38 -7.18
N GLY A 842 2.06 23.14 -7.54
CA GLY A 842 1.29 22.22 -6.71
C GLY A 842 1.92 21.96 -5.34
N VAL A 843 3.20 21.60 -5.29
CA VAL A 843 3.92 21.35 -4.02
C VAL A 843 3.94 22.59 -3.13
N LEU A 844 4.27 23.75 -3.72
CA LEU A 844 4.39 24.99 -2.96
C LEU A 844 3.02 25.48 -2.46
N VAL A 845 2.01 25.51 -3.34
CA VAL A 845 0.67 26.02 -3.00
C VAL A 845 -0.06 25.07 -2.06
N ALA A 846 -0.01 23.76 -2.29
CA ALA A 846 -0.67 22.79 -1.40
C ALA A 846 -0.02 22.76 -0.02
N GLY A 847 1.31 22.70 0.05
CA GLY A 847 2.06 22.60 1.30
C GLY A 847 2.01 23.88 2.14
N PHE A 848 2.16 25.06 1.53
CA PHE A 848 2.32 26.31 2.28
C PHE A 848 1.06 27.17 2.39
N TRP A 849 0.05 26.96 1.54
CA TRP A 849 -1.14 27.81 1.53
C TRP A 849 -2.42 27.03 1.71
N LEU A 850 -2.68 25.99 0.91
CA LEU A 850 -3.96 25.29 0.98
C LEU A 850 -4.14 24.51 2.28
N LEU A 851 -3.12 23.74 2.70
CA LEU A 851 -3.19 22.97 3.94
C LEU A 851 -3.33 23.84 5.20
N PRO A 852 -2.49 24.86 5.46
CA PRO A 852 -2.61 25.65 6.68
C PRO A 852 -3.89 26.49 6.77
N GLU A 853 -4.42 26.98 5.64
CA GLU A 853 -5.59 27.88 5.63
C GLU A 853 -6.93 27.13 5.54
N PHE A 854 -6.99 26.04 4.76
CA PHE A 854 -8.24 25.30 4.50
C PHE A 854 -8.27 23.90 5.11
N GLY A 855 -7.13 23.37 5.56
CA GLY A 855 -7.02 21.98 6.00
C GLY A 855 -7.09 20.96 4.85
N SER A 856 -6.87 19.68 5.16
CA SER A 856 -6.84 18.63 4.14
C SER A 856 -8.18 18.38 3.46
N ARG A 857 -9.28 18.43 4.23
CA ARG A 857 -10.64 18.16 3.74
C ARG A 857 -11.02 19.11 2.61
N ASP A 858 -10.87 20.42 2.83
CA ASP A 858 -11.26 21.43 1.83
C ASP A 858 -10.26 21.51 0.68
N THR A 859 -8.98 21.19 0.92
CA THR A 859 -7.98 21.06 -0.14
C THR A 859 -8.34 19.91 -1.10
N LEU A 860 -8.78 18.76 -0.58
CA LEU A 860 -9.26 17.65 -1.41
C LEU A 860 -10.55 17.99 -2.17
N LEU A 861 -11.45 18.78 -1.56
CA LEU A 861 -12.64 19.31 -2.25
C LEU A 861 -12.22 20.22 -3.42
N CYS A 862 -11.25 21.11 -3.20
CA CYS A 862 -10.71 21.98 -4.24
C CYS A 862 -10.15 21.16 -5.43
N PHE A 863 -9.33 20.14 -5.16
CA PHE A 863 -8.82 19.26 -6.22
C PHE A 863 -9.90 18.46 -6.94
N THR A 864 -10.95 18.04 -6.23
CA THR A 864 -12.13 17.41 -6.82
C THR A 864 -12.82 18.35 -7.81
N LEU A 865 -13.06 19.61 -7.40
CA LEU A 865 -13.68 20.61 -8.27
C LEU A 865 -12.81 20.93 -9.49
N VAL A 866 -11.50 21.04 -9.32
CA VAL A 866 -10.56 21.25 -10.43
C VAL A 866 -10.60 20.10 -11.43
N ALA A 867 -10.56 18.84 -10.96
CA ALA A 867 -10.65 17.65 -11.83
C ALA A 867 -11.98 17.58 -12.59
N LEU A 868 -13.09 17.94 -11.94
CA LEU A 868 -14.39 18.03 -12.59
C LEU A 868 -14.43 19.10 -13.69
N LEU A 869 -13.89 20.29 -13.40
CA LEU A 869 -13.82 21.42 -14.34
C LEU A 869 -12.92 21.10 -15.54
N THR A 870 -11.75 20.50 -15.34
CA THR A 870 -10.84 20.10 -16.43
C THR A 870 -11.47 19.02 -17.33
N GLY A 871 -12.18 18.05 -16.76
CA GLY A 871 -12.96 17.07 -17.52
C GLY A 871 -14.05 17.73 -18.37
N LEU A 872 -14.76 18.72 -17.80
CA LEU A 872 -15.78 19.49 -18.51
C LEU A 872 -15.19 20.33 -19.65
N LEU A 873 -14.02 20.95 -19.44
CA LEU A 873 -13.31 21.71 -20.46
C LEU A 873 -12.93 20.83 -21.66
N MET A 874 -12.41 19.61 -21.42
CA MET A 874 -12.07 18.67 -22.50
C MET A 874 -13.31 18.19 -23.25
N ALA A 875 -14.39 17.89 -22.52
CA ALA A 875 -15.68 17.56 -23.13
C ALA A 875 -16.17 18.72 -24.02
N GLY A 876 -16.17 19.95 -23.51
CA GLY A 876 -16.55 21.15 -24.24
C GLY A 876 -15.71 21.39 -25.51
N ALA A 877 -14.39 21.20 -25.42
CA ALA A 877 -13.49 21.29 -26.58
C ALA A 877 -13.79 20.22 -27.65
N LEU A 878 -14.05 18.98 -27.22
CA LEU A 878 -14.44 17.89 -28.12
C LEU A 878 -15.78 18.19 -28.81
N PHE A 879 -16.77 18.70 -28.06
CA PHE A 879 -18.07 19.09 -28.61
C PHE A 879 -17.98 20.27 -29.58
N ALA A 880 -17.19 21.29 -29.27
CA ALA A 880 -16.98 22.45 -30.14
C ALA A 880 -16.37 22.05 -31.49
N ASN A 881 -15.54 21.01 -31.49
CA ASN A 881 -14.87 20.49 -32.68
C ASN A 881 -15.72 19.50 -33.49
N ALA A 882 -16.72 18.85 -32.87
CA ALA A 882 -17.65 17.92 -33.52
C ALA A 882 -18.78 18.59 -34.34
N ARG A 883 -18.70 19.90 -34.58
CA ARG A 883 -19.74 20.74 -35.19
C ARG A 883 -20.09 20.43 -36.66
N SER A 884 -19.55 19.39 -37.30
CA SER A 884 -19.81 19.12 -38.72
C SER A 884 -20.97 18.16 -39.04
N GLU A 885 -21.53 17.35 -38.11
CA GLU A 885 -22.45 16.25 -38.53
C GLU A 885 -23.69 15.94 -37.66
N VAL A 886 -23.95 16.57 -36.50
CA VAL A 886 -25.08 16.15 -35.61
C VAL A 886 -25.93 17.33 -35.09
N PRO A 887 -27.29 17.24 -35.06
CA PRO A 887 -28.16 18.35 -34.63
C PRO A 887 -28.04 18.73 -33.14
N PHE A 888 -28.20 20.05 -32.89
CA PHE A 888 -28.01 20.76 -31.61
C PHE A 888 -28.84 20.21 -30.42
N SER A 889 -30.01 19.61 -30.66
CA SER A 889 -30.93 19.20 -29.58
C SER A 889 -30.49 17.95 -28.80
N ARG A 890 -29.71 17.03 -29.37
CA ARG A 890 -29.14 15.89 -28.62
C ARG A 890 -27.84 16.23 -27.89
N GLN A 891 -27.15 17.29 -28.34
CA GLN A 891 -25.85 17.71 -27.82
C GLN A 891 -25.97 18.49 -26.49
N GLY A 892 -26.99 19.33 -26.33
CA GLY A 892 -27.24 20.07 -25.08
C GLY A 892 -27.57 19.19 -23.87
N TRP A 893 -28.29 18.09 -24.08
CA TRP A 893 -28.63 17.14 -23.01
C TRP A 893 -27.42 16.34 -22.50
N GLY A 894 -26.47 16.00 -23.38
CA GLY A 894 -25.24 15.30 -22.97
C GLY A 894 -24.33 16.14 -22.08
N LEU A 895 -24.19 17.43 -22.40
CA LEU A 895 -23.48 18.40 -21.56
C LEU A 895 -24.22 18.72 -20.26
N GLY A 896 -25.56 18.86 -20.32
CA GLY A 896 -26.39 19.07 -19.13
C GLY A 896 -26.37 17.87 -18.17
N LEU A 897 -26.40 16.65 -18.69
CA LEU A 897 -26.29 15.43 -17.88
C LEU A 897 -24.90 15.28 -17.27
N ALA A 898 -23.84 15.56 -18.06
CA ALA A 898 -22.48 15.63 -17.53
C ALA A 898 -22.39 16.64 -16.38
N PHE A 899 -22.90 17.87 -16.57
CA PHE A 899 -22.91 18.92 -15.55
C PHE A 899 -23.71 18.53 -14.30
N ALA A 900 -24.86 17.88 -14.46
CA ALA A 900 -25.67 17.39 -13.35
C ALA A 900 -24.98 16.26 -12.56
N CYS A 901 -24.34 15.31 -13.25
CA CYS A 901 -23.52 14.28 -12.61
C CYS A 901 -22.29 14.87 -11.90
N THR A 902 -21.72 15.93 -12.47
CA THR A 902 -20.57 16.69 -11.93
C THR A 902 -20.96 17.38 -10.61
N GLY A 903 -22.08 18.13 -10.61
CA GLY A 903 -22.60 18.77 -9.41
C GLY A 903 -23.07 17.77 -8.35
N GLY A 904 -23.71 16.68 -8.77
CA GLY A 904 -24.16 15.62 -7.88
C GLY A 904 -23.01 14.95 -7.12
N LEU A 905 -21.87 14.72 -7.77
CA LEU A 905 -20.70 14.08 -7.15
C LEU A 905 -20.10 14.93 -6.01
N ALA A 906 -20.01 16.25 -6.20
CA ALA A 906 -19.49 17.17 -5.18
C ALA A 906 -20.39 17.26 -3.94
N LEU A 907 -21.71 17.03 -4.10
CA LEU A 907 -22.66 17.01 -2.97
C LEU A 907 -22.47 15.79 -2.03
N PHE A 908 -21.78 14.74 -2.49
CA PHE A 908 -21.44 13.59 -1.65
C PHE A 908 -20.16 13.79 -0.84
N PHE A 909 -19.47 14.93 -0.98
CA PHE A 909 -18.27 15.20 -0.19
C PHE A 909 -18.62 15.35 1.30
N PRO A 910 -17.89 14.71 2.23
CA PRO A 910 -18.24 14.73 3.65
C PRO A 910 -18.25 16.15 4.22
N LEU A 911 -19.23 16.48 5.07
CA LEU A 911 -19.34 17.80 5.72
C LEU A 911 -18.20 18.07 6.72
N GLY A 912 -17.67 17.02 7.34
CA GLY A 912 -16.53 17.05 8.24
C GLY A 912 -16.11 15.62 8.58
N TRP A 913 -14.91 15.46 9.12
CA TRP A 913 -14.43 14.17 9.64
C TRP A 913 -14.59 14.11 11.15
N ASP A 914 -14.68 12.88 11.66
CA ASP A 914 -14.71 12.57 13.08
C ASP A 914 -13.28 12.66 13.65
N LEU A 915 -12.94 13.83 14.20
CA LEU A 915 -11.61 14.11 14.73
C LEU A 915 -11.27 13.26 15.96
N ASP A 916 -12.27 12.81 16.72
CA ASP A 916 -12.04 11.91 17.86
C ASP A 916 -11.44 10.60 17.35
N LYS A 917 -12.04 10.00 16.31
CA LYS A 917 -11.49 8.78 15.67
C LYS A 917 -10.11 8.99 15.06
N MET A 918 -9.89 10.12 14.40
CA MET A 918 -8.59 10.42 13.79
C MET A 918 -7.49 10.65 14.84
N SER A 919 -7.87 11.06 16.05
CA SER A 919 -6.93 11.37 17.13
C SER A 919 -6.71 10.23 18.12
N GLN A 920 -7.40 9.08 17.97
CA GLN A 920 -7.24 7.91 18.86
C GLN A 920 -5.85 7.26 18.83
N GLY A 921 -4.98 7.60 17.87
CA GLY A 921 -3.62 7.04 17.78
C GLY A 921 -3.56 5.56 17.37
N SER A 922 -4.67 4.97 16.92
CA SER A 922 -4.76 3.57 16.52
C SER A 922 -3.72 3.16 15.47
N ASN A 923 -3.34 4.09 14.60
CA ASN A 923 -2.28 3.94 13.60
C ASN A 923 -0.86 3.68 14.18
N VAL A 924 -0.59 4.22 15.37
CA VAL A 924 0.66 4.04 16.10
C VAL A 924 0.59 2.76 16.94
N TYR A 925 -0.50 2.60 17.69
CA TYR A 925 -0.60 1.60 18.74
C TYR A 925 -1.20 0.26 18.27
N PHE A 926 -1.89 0.23 17.12
CA PHE A 926 -2.68 -0.92 16.63
C PHE A 926 -3.83 -1.31 17.57
N TYR A 927 -4.26 -0.39 18.43
CA TYR A 927 -5.45 -0.48 19.27
C TYR A 927 -5.92 0.95 19.61
N PRO A 928 -7.23 1.17 19.88
CA PRO A 928 -7.76 2.49 20.14
C PRO A 928 -7.31 2.99 21.52
N GLN A 929 -6.98 4.28 21.61
CA GLN A 929 -6.74 4.96 22.88
C GLN A 929 -7.96 5.80 23.27
N GLU A 930 -8.23 5.88 24.57
CA GLU A 930 -9.35 6.65 25.12
C GLU A 930 -8.87 8.02 25.61
N TRP A 931 -8.46 8.89 24.67
CA TRP A 931 -7.97 10.23 25.01
C TRP A 931 -9.09 11.23 25.39
N GLY A 932 -10.36 10.85 25.22
CA GLY A 932 -11.51 11.74 25.36
C GLY A 932 -11.89 12.44 24.05
N SER A 933 -12.70 13.49 24.16
CA SER A 933 -13.22 14.26 23.02
C SER A 933 -12.28 15.38 22.58
N VAL A 934 -12.11 15.59 21.27
CA VAL A 934 -11.32 16.69 20.72
C VAL A 934 -12.05 18.01 20.94
N ILE A 935 -11.42 18.93 21.69
CA ILE A 935 -11.99 20.25 22.00
C ILE A 935 -11.39 21.39 21.16
N ASP A 936 -10.19 21.20 20.61
CA ASP A 936 -9.52 22.15 19.71
C ASP A 936 -8.50 21.40 18.84
N HIS A 937 -8.24 21.93 17.64
CA HIS A 937 -7.31 21.31 16.70
C HIS A 937 -6.65 22.33 15.77
N ALA A 938 -5.55 21.91 15.18
CA ALA A 938 -4.81 22.64 14.17
C ALA A 938 -4.17 21.65 13.19
N GLU A 939 -4.09 22.06 11.92
CA GLU A 939 -3.52 21.24 10.87
C GLU A 939 -2.45 22.02 10.10
N SER A 940 -1.25 21.45 10.00
CA SER A 940 -0.16 22.02 9.20
C SER A 940 0.84 20.97 8.73
N THR A 941 1.69 21.32 7.77
CA THR A 941 2.74 20.44 7.27
C THR A 941 3.79 20.08 8.32
N GLU A 942 3.99 20.91 9.33
CA GLU A 942 5.00 20.71 10.39
C GLU A 942 4.39 20.05 11.64
N GLY A 943 3.19 20.48 12.03
CA GLY A 943 2.48 19.97 13.18
C GLY A 943 1.64 18.72 12.92
N GLY A 944 1.46 18.31 11.65
CA GLY A 944 0.48 17.28 11.32
C GLY A 944 -0.92 17.72 11.73
N LEU A 945 -1.73 16.78 12.23
CA LEU A 945 -2.96 17.06 12.96
C LEU A 945 -2.64 17.17 14.46
N THR A 946 -2.53 18.38 15.00
CA THR A 946 -2.34 18.62 16.44
C THR A 946 -3.70 18.85 17.09
N THR A 947 -4.01 18.11 18.16
CA THR A 947 -5.31 18.16 18.84
C THR A 947 -5.16 18.26 20.34
N VAL A 948 -6.10 18.95 20.98
CA VAL A 948 -6.29 18.88 22.43
C VAL A 948 -7.56 18.09 22.70
N THR A 949 -7.43 17.02 23.48
CA THR A 949 -8.58 16.21 23.91
C THR A 949 -8.87 16.44 25.39
N LYS A 950 -10.13 16.25 25.76
CA LYS A 950 -10.62 16.29 27.13
C LYS A 950 -11.37 15.01 27.45
N SER A 951 -10.90 14.27 28.45
CA SER A 951 -11.56 13.10 29.01
C SER A 951 -12.67 13.48 30.00
N ASP A 952 -13.48 12.49 30.39
CA ASP A 952 -14.63 12.67 31.29
C ASP A 952 -14.24 13.13 32.69
N ASP A 953 -13.04 12.76 33.16
CA ASP A 953 -12.45 13.22 34.43
C ASP A 953 -11.80 14.61 34.34
N GLY A 954 -11.83 15.24 33.15
CA GLY A 954 -11.34 16.59 32.90
C GLY A 954 -9.85 16.67 32.56
N LEU A 955 -9.14 15.55 32.39
CA LEU A 955 -7.76 15.52 31.95
C LEU A 955 -7.64 16.09 30.52
N LEU A 956 -6.74 17.02 30.33
CA LEU A 956 -6.40 17.59 29.02
C LEU A 956 -5.18 16.88 28.48
N THR A 957 -5.27 16.38 27.25
CA THR A 957 -4.17 15.69 26.57
C THR A 957 -3.85 16.38 25.25
N LEU A 958 -2.57 16.67 25.03
CA LEU A 958 -2.03 17.22 23.79
C LEU A 958 -1.52 16.08 22.92
N LEU A 959 -1.99 16.03 21.68
CA LEU A 959 -1.68 14.97 20.72
C LEU A 959 -1.19 15.56 19.40
N THR A 960 -0.35 14.79 18.70
CA THR A 960 0.03 15.04 17.30
C THR A 960 -0.16 13.77 16.51
N ASN A 961 -1.01 13.78 15.47
CA ASN A 961 -1.37 12.59 14.68
C ASN A 961 -1.88 11.44 15.56
N GLY A 962 -2.63 11.77 16.62
CA GLY A 962 -3.12 10.83 17.64
C GLY A 962 -2.06 10.25 18.59
N LYS A 963 -0.79 10.65 18.44
CA LYS A 963 0.31 10.28 19.34
C LYS A 963 0.34 11.24 20.54
N PHE A 964 0.44 10.67 21.74
CA PHE A 964 0.64 11.41 22.99
C PHE A 964 1.88 12.32 22.95
N GLN A 965 1.71 13.60 23.27
CA GLN A 965 2.79 14.60 23.43
C GLN A 965 2.87 15.15 24.87
N GLY A 966 1.80 15.03 25.66
CA GLY A 966 1.76 15.43 27.06
C GLY A 966 0.33 15.60 27.58
N ASN A 967 0.14 15.62 28.90
CA ASN A 967 -1.15 15.92 29.54
C ASN A 967 -0.95 16.69 30.85
N ASN A 968 -2.06 17.07 31.51
CA ASN A 968 -2.04 17.76 32.79
C ASN A 968 -2.10 16.84 34.04
N SER A 969 -1.65 15.58 33.91
CA SER A 969 -1.71 14.61 35.02
C SER A 969 -0.62 14.85 36.07
N GLU A 970 -1.02 15.11 37.32
CA GLU A 970 -0.10 15.32 38.45
C GLU A 970 0.62 14.05 38.93
N GLN A 971 0.10 12.86 38.62
CA GLN A 971 0.63 11.59 39.16
C GLN A 971 1.72 10.94 38.29
N GLY A 972 2.02 11.50 37.11
CA GLY A 972 2.98 10.92 36.17
C GLY A 972 3.67 11.97 35.30
N GLU A 973 2.98 12.47 34.28
CA GLU A 973 3.57 13.32 33.25
C GLU A 973 4.16 14.62 33.82
N MET A 974 3.43 15.31 34.71
CA MET A 974 3.95 16.53 35.33
C MET A 974 5.16 16.27 36.23
N VAL A 975 5.24 15.09 36.86
CA VAL A 975 6.43 14.67 37.63
C VAL A 975 7.61 14.48 36.68
N ALA A 976 7.41 13.84 35.53
CA ALA A 976 8.46 13.66 34.52
C ALA A 976 8.94 15.01 33.96
N GLN A 977 8.04 15.88 33.51
CA GLN A 977 8.40 17.18 32.93
C GLN A 977 9.06 18.14 33.93
N LYS A 978 8.60 18.18 35.19
CA LYS A 978 9.34 18.86 36.26
C LYS A 978 10.74 18.27 36.44
N SER A 979 10.88 16.95 36.37
CA SER A 979 12.18 16.28 36.52
C SER A 979 13.12 16.56 35.35
N PHE A 980 12.62 16.69 34.12
CA PHE A 980 13.44 17.05 32.96
C PHE A 980 14.11 18.43 33.15
N ALA A 981 13.42 19.38 33.80
CA ALA A 981 14.00 20.68 34.16
C ALA A 981 14.88 20.63 35.42
N LEU A 982 14.43 19.99 36.49
CA LEU A 982 15.08 20.08 37.81
C LEU A 982 16.30 19.17 37.95
N ILE A 983 16.29 17.95 37.38
CA ILE A 983 17.42 17.01 37.47
C ILE A 983 18.70 17.62 36.88
N PRO A 984 18.73 18.17 35.65
CA PRO A 984 19.98 18.74 35.15
C PRO A 984 20.46 19.96 35.95
N MET A 985 19.59 20.66 36.68
CA MET A 985 20.01 21.75 37.57
C MET A 985 20.81 21.27 38.78
N LEU A 986 20.78 19.98 39.13
CA LEU A 986 21.73 19.38 40.08
C LEU A 986 23.16 19.35 39.54
N HIS A 987 23.33 19.50 38.23
CA HIS A 987 24.61 19.41 37.51
C HIS A 987 25.08 20.76 36.95
N VAL A 988 24.19 21.77 36.90
CA VAL A 988 24.48 23.09 36.34
C VAL A 988 24.73 24.09 37.45
N ALA A 989 25.97 24.60 37.54
CA ALA A 989 26.33 25.62 38.52
C ALA A 989 25.91 27.04 38.09
N ARG A 990 25.92 27.34 36.78
CA ARG A 990 25.64 28.68 36.23
C ARG A 990 24.29 28.74 35.52
N ARG A 991 23.46 29.73 35.84
CA ARG A 991 22.10 29.92 35.28
C ARG A 991 22.02 31.12 34.33
N GLY A 992 22.87 31.15 33.31
CA GLY A 992 22.89 32.21 32.30
C GLY A 992 21.92 31.92 31.17
N ASN A 993 22.30 31.03 30.25
CA ASN A 993 21.57 30.72 29.03
C ASN A 993 21.08 29.27 29.03
N ALA A 994 19.79 29.07 28.82
CA ALA A 994 19.20 27.76 28.59
C ALA A 994 18.58 27.66 27.18
N LEU A 995 18.62 26.46 26.60
CA LEU A 995 17.89 26.10 25.39
C LEU A 995 16.99 24.92 25.68
N VAL A 996 15.72 25.01 25.28
CA VAL A 996 14.78 23.90 25.27
C VAL A 996 14.44 23.54 23.83
N ILE A 997 14.70 22.30 23.42
CA ILE A 997 14.32 21.76 22.12
C ILE A 997 13.08 20.88 22.31
N GLY A 998 11.95 21.34 21.76
CA GLY A 998 10.62 20.76 21.95
C GLY A 998 9.84 21.44 23.09
N TYR A 999 8.62 21.90 22.81
CA TYR A 999 7.80 22.66 23.76
C TYR A 999 6.83 21.80 24.57
N GLY A 1000 6.15 20.85 23.91
CA GLY A 1000 5.12 20.02 24.53
C GLY A 1000 4.03 20.85 25.20
N THR A 1001 3.76 20.59 26.48
CA THR A 1001 2.78 21.37 27.29
C THR A 1001 3.33 22.73 27.75
N GLY A 1002 4.63 22.96 27.65
CA GLY A 1002 5.34 24.13 28.15
C GLY A 1002 5.81 24.05 29.61
N MET A 1003 5.71 22.90 30.27
CA MET A 1003 6.10 22.75 31.69
C MET A 1003 7.61 22.92 31.91
N THR A 1004 8.45 22.21 31.17
CA THR A 1004 9.92 22.31 31.30
C THR A 1004 10.43 23.74 31.08
N PRO A 1005 10.12 24.44 29.97
CA PRO A 1005 10.60 25.80 29.78
C PRO A 1005 10.11 26.74 30.88
N ARG A 1006 8.88 26.55 31.39
CA ARG A 1006 8.39 27.29 32.57
C ARG A 1006 9.28 27.03 33.78
N VAL A 1007 9.51 25.77 34.16
CA VAL A 1007 10.30 25.44 35.36
C VAL A 1007 11.73 25.97 35.24
N ILE A 1008 12.34 25.91 34.05
CA ILE A 1008 13.66 26.49 33.79
C ILE A 1008 13.66 28.01 33.98
N HIS A 1009 12.68 28.72 33.41
CA HIS A 1009 12.55 30.17 33.57
C HIS A 1009 12.33 30.58 35.02
N GLU A 1010 11.46 29.87 35.75
CA GLU A 1010 11.13 30.15 37.15
C GLU A 1010 12.31 29.90 38.11
N ASN A 1011 13.31 29.14 37.68
CA ASN A 1011 14.52 28.82 38.43
C ASN A 1011 15.72 29.71 38.03
N GLU A 1012 15.46 30.99 37.75
CA GLU A 1012 16.46 32.07 37.62
C GLU A 1012 17.44 31.96 36.43
N PHE A 1013 17.11 31.27 35.34
CA PHE A 1013 17.87 31.42 34.10
C PHE A 1013 17.66 32.81 33.47
N GLN A 1014 18.75 33.51 33.15
CA GLN A 1014 18.68 34.88 32.60
C GLN A 1014 18.06 34.96 31.20
N SER A 1015 18.30 33.95 30.37
CA SER A 1015 17.78 33.85 29.01
C SER A 1015 17.41 32.40 28.70
N LEU A 1016 16.23 32.21 28.12
CA LEU A 1016 15.70 30.92 27.70
C LEU A 1016 15.31 30.98 26.22
N ASP A 1017 15.99 30.21 25.39
CA ASP A 1017 15.59 30.00 24.01
C ASP A 1017 14.78 28.70 23.90
N ILE A 1018 13.70 28.72 23.13
CA ILE A 1018 12.84 27.58 22.84
C ILE A 1018 12.88 27.33 21.34
N ALA A 1019 13.34 26.16 20.91
CA ALA A 1019 13.27 25.72 19.53
C ALA A 1019 12.18 24.65 19.40
N GLU A 1020 11.08 24.99 18.73
CA GLU A 1020 9.94 24.09 18.49
C GLU A 1020 9.68 24.00 16.99
N LEU A 1021 9.46 22.80 16.47
CA LEU A 1021 9.23 22.58 15.04
C LEU A 1021 7.83 23.07 14.62
N SER A 1022 6.82 22.87 15.47
CA SER A 1022 5.42 23.14 15.16
C SER A 1022 4.88 24.37 15.87
N ARG A 1023 4.45 25.38 15.09
CA ARG A 1023 3.73 26.53 15.64
C ARG A 1023 2.39 26.14 16.28
N ASP A 1024 1.75 25.10 15.76
CA ASP A 1024 0.46 24.61 16.26
C ASP A 1024 0.58 24.03 17.68
N MET A 1025 1.70 23.36 17.97
CA MET A 1025 2.01 22.83 19.29
C MET A 1025 2.01 23.95 20.34
N VAL A 1026 2.80 25.00 20.10
CA VAL A 1026 2.92 26.14 21.02
C VAL A 1026 1.58 26.85 21.19
N ARG A 1027 0.88 27.12 20.08
CA ARG A 1027 -0.41 27.83 20.10
C ARG A 1027 -1.45 27.09 20.94
N LEU A 1028 -1.58 25.77 20.75
CA LEU A 1028 -2.57 24.98 21.49
C LEU A 1028 -2.16 24.76 22.95
N ALA A 1029 -0.87 24.56 23.22
CA ALA A 1029 -0.35 24.45 24.58
C ALA A 1029 -0.55 25.74 25.38
N ASP A 1030 -0.21 26.92 24.84
CA ASP A 1030 -0.40 28.21 25.52
C ASP A 1030 -1.88 28.51 25.79
N ARG A 1031 -2.78 28.06 24.90
CA ARG A 1031 -4.22 28.28 25.04
C ARG A 1031 -4.88 27.37 26.07
N HIS A 1032 -4.51 26.09 26.12
CA HIS A 1032 -5.24 25.08 26.91
C HIS A 1032 -4.48 24.60 28.15
N PHE A 1033 -3.16 24.81 28.21
CA PHE A 1033 -2.28 24.38 29.31
C PHE A 1033 -1.67 25.58 30.06
N GLU A 1034 -2.32 26.74 30.04
CA GLU A 1034 -1.84 27.96 30.72
C GLU A 1034 -1.64 27.75 32.23
N ASN A 1035 -2.46 26.90 32.85
CA ASN A 1035 -2.33 26.49 34.26
C ASN A 1035 -1.02 25.72 34.55
N ILE A 1036 -0.40 25.15 33.52
CA ILE A 1036 0.86 24.40 33.60
C ILE A 1036 2.02 25.26 33.14
N ASN A 1037 1.94 25.88 31.96
CA ASN A 1037 3.08 26.61 31.38
C ASN A 1037 3.16 28.08 31.80
N HIS A 1038 2.12 28.64 32.43
CA HIS A 1038 2.07 30.03 32.87
C HIS A 1038 2.36 31.06 31.76
N ALA A 1039 2.01 30.72 30.51
CA ALA A 1039 2.30 31.48 29.30
C ALA A 1039 3.78 31.86 29.18
N VAL A 1040 4.69 30.92 29.48
CA VAL A 1040 6.15 31.14 29.54
C VAL A 1040 6.71 31.79 28.27
N THR A 1041 6.14 31.49 27.10
CA THR A 1041 6.52 32.05 25.79
C THR A 1041 6.40 33.58 25.72
N SER A 1042 5.57 34.19 26.58
CA SER A 1042 5.38 35.64 26.66
C SER A 1042 6.23 36.32 27.75
N ARG A 1043 7.01 35.55 28.52
CA ARG A 1043 7.77 36.07 29.66
C ARG A 1043 9.04 36.79 29.21
N PRO A 1044 9.49 37.83 29.95
CA PRO A 1044 10.77 38.47 29.68
C PRO A 1044 11.93 37.48 29.74
N GLY A 1045 12.85 37.59 28.78
CA GLY A 1045 14.02 36.70 28.68
C GLY A 1045 13.74 35.36 27.99
N VAL A 1046 12.50 35.10 27.55
CA VAL A 1046 12.12 33.89 26.79
C VAL A 1046 11.98 34.23 25.30
N HIS A 1047 12.59 33.42 24.43
CA HIS A 1047 12.51 33.58 22.98
C HIS A 1047 12.12 32.26 22.31
N THR A 1048 11.02 32.26 21.56
CA THR A 1048 10.54 31.08 20.84
C THR A 1048 10.87 31.17 19.36
N TYR A 1049 11.52 30.13 18.83
CA TYR A 1049 11.90 29.98 17.43
C TYR A 1049 11.18 28.77 16.83
N TYR A 1050 10.46 28.99 15.73
CA TYR A 1050 9.78 27.94 14.99
C TYR A 1050 10.73 27.31 13.96
N THR A 1051 11.52 26.33 14.39
CA THR A 1051 12.56 25.70 13.58
C THR A 1051 12.94 24.33 14.11
N ASP A 1052 13.55 23.51 13.25
CA ASP A 1052 14.25 22.28 13.65
C ASP A 1052 15.37 22.60 14.66
N GLY A 1053 15.34 21.94 15.82
CA GLY A 1053 16.29 22.19 16.92
C GLY A 1053 17.75 21.88 16.58
N ARG A 1054 17.98 20.89 15.71
CA ARG A 1054 19.32 20.62 15.19
C ARG A 1054 19.81 21.74 14.28
N ASN A 1055 18.96 22.23 13.37
CA ASN A 1055 19.31 23.38 12.51
C ASN A 1055 19.53 24.65 13.31
N PHE A 1056 18.78 24.86 14.40
CA PHE A 1056 19.01 25.97 15.32
C PHE A 1056 20.44 25.91 15.90
N LEU A 1057 20.85 24.78 16.47
CA LEU A 1057 22.21 24.62 16.98
C LEU A 1057 23.30 24.72 15.89
N LEU A 1058 23.01 24.30 14.66
CA LEU A 1058 23.92 24.44 13.52
C LEU A 1058 24.13 25.91 13.13
N THR A 1059 23.08 26.73 13.20
CA THR A 1059 23.05 28.10 12.66
C THR A 1059 23.22 29.19 13.72
N GLN A 1060 23.13 28.86 15.00
CA GLN A 1060 23.38 29.80 16.09
C GLN A 1060 24.74 29.53 16.74
N SER A 1061 25.50 30.57 17.06
CA SER A 1061 26.80 30.50 17.74
C SER A 1061 26.69 30.63 19.26
N LYS A 1062 25.53 31.08 19.77
CA LYS A 1062 25.23 31.19 21.21
C LYS A 1062 25.51 29.88 21.93
N LYS A 1063 26.16 30.00 23.09
CA LYS A 1063 26.45 28.89 24.00
C LYS A 1063 25.47 28.87 25.17
N TYR A 1064 25.25 27.68 25.71
CA TYR A 1064 24.26 27.42 26.74
C TYR A 1064 24.90 26.72 27.95
N ASP A 1065 24.44 27.09 29.14
CA ASP A 1065 24.75 26.39 30.37
C ASP A 1065 23.90 25.10 30.49
N LEU A 1066 22.69 25.12 29.91
CA LEU A 1066 21.77 23.99 29.85
C LEU A 1066 21.15 23.87 28.45
N ILE A 1067 21.26 22.69 27.84
CA ILE A 1067 20.45 22.31 26.69
C ILE A 1067 19.54 21.17 27.12
N SER A 1068 18.23 21.39 27.12
CA SER A 1068 17.19 20.40 27.43
C SER A 1068 16.53 19.93 26.13
N ILE A 1069 16.36 18.63 25.96
CA ILE A 1069 15.77 18.05 24.75
C ILE A 1069 14.63 17.12 25.12
N GLU A 1070 13.43 17.53 24.74
CA GLU A 1070 12.16 16.84 24.99
C GLU A 1070 11.35 16.81 23.70
N ILE A 1071 11.60 15.79 22.89
CA ILE A 1071 10.94 15.60 21.60
C ILE A 1071 10.08 14.34 21.63
N SER A 1072 9.29 14.15 20.58
CA SER A 1072 8.54 12.90 20.36
C SER A 1072 9.46 11.67 20.24
N SER A 1073 8.87 10.47 20.30
CA SER A 1073 9.56 9.17 20.24
C SER A 1073 10.55 9.05 19.07
N ILE A 1074 11.69 8.39 19.29
CA ILE A 1074 12.82 8.27 18.33
C ILE A 1074 12.42 7.67 16.97
N TRP A 1075 11.38 6.84 16.93
CA TRP A 1075 10.90 6.22 15.70
C TRP A 1075 10.10 7.14 14.77
N PHE A 1076 9.74 8.35 15.23
CA PHE A 1076 9.19 9.36 14.32
C PHE A 1076 10.25 9.75 13.30
N ALA A 1077 9.86 9.82 12.04
CA ALA A 1077 10.76 10.20 10.96
C ALA A 1077 11.45 11.54 11.28
N GLY A 1078 12.78 11.58 11.19
CA GLY A 1078 13.59 12.76 11.53
C GLY A 1078 13.99 12.90 13.00
N ALA A 1079 13.26 12.33 13.97
CA ALA A 1079 13.57 12.46 15.40
C ALA A 1079 14.93 11.83 15.77
N ALA A 1080 15.26 10.70 15.14
CA ALA A 1080 16.55 10.02 15.34
C ALA A 1080 17.78 10.89 14.96
N ASN A 1081 17.61 11.95 14.16
CA ASN A 1081 18.70 12.89 13.84
C ASN A 1081 19.24 13.64 15.07
N LEU A 1082 18.48 13.65 16.18
CA LEU A 1082 18.83 14.23 17.48
C LEU A 1082 19.44 13.18 18.44
N TYR A 1083 19.72 11.96 17.96
CA TYR A 1083 20.34 10.87 18.72
C TYR A 1083 21.59 10.31 18.02
N ASN A 1084 22.04 10.95 16.94
CA ASN A 1084 23.25 10.59 16.23
C ASN A 1084 24.49 11.22 16.86
N LYS A 1085 25.64 10.54 16.72
CA LYS A 1085 26.95 11.03 17.14
C LYS A 1085 27.22 12.47 16.69
N GLU A 1086 27.01 12.80 15.41
CA GLU A 1086 27.30 14.13 14.87
C GLU A 1086 26.42 15.22 15.50
N PHE A 1087 25.21 14.88 15.94
CA PHE A 1087 24.37 15.79 16.69
C PHE A 1087 24.92 16.01 18.09
N TYR A 1088 25.33 14.97 18.81
CA TYR A 1088 25.93 15.13 20.14
C TYR A 1088 27.23 15.94 20.10
N GLU A 1089 28.07 15.75 19.07
CA GLU A 1089 29.25 16.59 18.82
C GLU A 1089 28.89 18.06 18.53
N LEU A 1090 27.74 18.31 17.92
CA LEU A 1090 27.20 19.66 17.75
C LEU A 1090 26.75 20.24 19.09
N VAL A 1091 25.99 19.50 19.89
CA VAL A 1091 25.56 19.93 21.23
C VAL A 1091 26.77 20.25 22.11
N ALA A 1092 27.77 19.37 22.16
CA ALA A 1092 28.98 19.58 22.95
C ALA A 1092 29.73 20.87 22.58
N ARG A 1093 29.68 21.31 21.30
CA ARG A 1093 30.26 22.58 20.83
C ARG A 1093 29.43 23.81 21.18
N ARG A 1094 28.18 23.63 21.58
CA ARG A 1094 27.20 24.68 21.94
C ARG A 1094 26.96 24.77 23.44
N LEU A 1095 27.60 23.92 24.23
CA LEU A 1095 27.64 24.06 25.68
C LEU A 1095 28.82 24.96 26.10
N ASP A 1096 28.62 25.74 27.14
CA ASP A 1096 29.69 26.45 27.83
C ASP A 1096 30.55 25.48 28.67
N GLU A 1097 31.69 25.96 29.17
CA GLU A 1097 32.52 25.19 30.10
C GLU A 1097 31.71 24.93 31.38
N GLY A 1098 31.49 23.65 31.70
CA GLY A 1098 30.57 23.23 32.78
C GLY A 1098 29.12 23.06 32.36
N GLY A 1099 28.76 23.37 31.11
CA GLY A 1099 27.42 23.22 30.58
C GLY A 1099 26.95 21.77 30.46
N VAL A 1100 25.63 21.57 30.52
CA VAL A 1100 25.00 20.25 30.63
C VAL A 1100 23.97 20.02 29.54
N LEU A 1101 23.97 18.82 28.96
CA LEU A 1101 22.87 18.31 28.15
C LEU A 1101 21.93 17.48 29.02
N GLN A 1102 20.64 17.79 28.95
CA GLN A 1102 19.56 16.90 29.36
C GLN A 1102 18.81 16.38 28.13
N GLN A 1103 18.53 15.09 28.10
CA GLN A 1103 17.71 14.52 27.04
C GLN A 1103 16.83 13.39 27.57
N TRP A 1104 15.58 13.36 27.09
CA TRP A 1104 14.69 12.23 27.30
C TRP A 1104 15.12 11.01 26.46
N ILE A 1105 15.21 9.85 27.10
CA ILE A 1105 15.38 8.56 26.42
C ILE A 1105 14.18 7.67 26.73
N GLN A 1106 13.52 7.25 25.66
CA GLN A 1106 12.38 6.38 25.72
C GLN A 1106 12.79 4.93 26.07
N LEU A 1107 12.41 4.47 27.26
CA LEU A 1107 12.73 3.13 27.74
C LEU A 1107 11.72 2.05 27.33
N HIS A 1108 10.54 2.46 26.85
CA HIS A 1108 9.46 1.58 26.40
C HIS A 1108 9.36 1.55 24.86
N HIS A 1109 8.84 0.47 24.29
CA HIS A 1109 8.82 0.24 22.83
C HIS A 1109 10.21 0.40 22.16
N MET A 1110 11.29 0.09 22.88
CA MET A 1110 12.67 0.19 22.43
C MET A 1110 13.44 -1.06 22.82
N GLN A 1111 14.11 -1.73 21.88
CA GLN A 1111 14.88 -2.94 22.20
C GLN A 1111 16.14 -2.59 23.01
N PRO A 1112 16.65 -3.50 23.85
CA PRO A 1112 17.95 -3.38 24.52
C PRO A 1112 19.09 -2.88 23.62
N LEU A 1113 19.15 -3.39 22.39
CA LEU A 1113 20.19 -2.99 21.45
C LEU A 1113 20.03 -1.54 20.97
N ASP A 1114 18.79 -1.11 20.70
CA ASP A 1114 18.49 0.28 20.35
C ASP A 1114 18.90 1.24 21.48
N PHE A 1115 18.63 0.84 22.73
CA PHE A 1115 19.04 1.58 23.92
C PHE A 1115 20.56 1.74 24.01
N LEU A 1116 21.32 0.65 23.80
CA LEU A 1116 22.78 0.69 23.77
C LEU A 1116 23.30 1.62 22.66
N TYR A 1117 22.72 1.57 21.46
CA TYR A 1117 23.08 2.49 20.37
C TYR A 1117 22.88 3.96 20.76
N ALA A 1118 21.76 4.29 21.41
CA ALA A 1118 21.47 5.65 21.84
C ALA A 1118 22.47 6.16 22.89
N VAL A 1119 22.75 5.34 23.91
CA VAL A 1119 23.65 5.72 25.02
C VAL A 1119 25.11 5.74 24.58
N GLU A 1120 25.57 4.79 23.76
CA GLU A 1120 26.94 4.78 23.24
C GLU A 1120 27.20 5.97 22.29
N SER A 1121 26.22 6.29 21.43
CA SER A 1121 26.31 7.47 20.55
C SER A 1121 26.45 8.76 21.36
N LEU A 1122 25.71 8.91 22.45
CA LEU A 1122 25.84 10.02 23.39
C LEU A 1122 27.22 10.02 24.07
N ARG A 1123 27.62 8.87 24.63
CA ARG A 1123 28.89 8.70 25.35
C ARG A 1123 30.11 8.94 24.46
N SER A 1124 29.97 8.78 23.14
CA SER A 1124 31.02 9.08 22.18
C SER A 1124 31.39 10.57 22.09
N ALA A 1125 30.49 11.47 22.49
CA ALA A 1125 30.69 12.92 22.50
C ALA A 1125 30.80 13.54 23.91
N PHE A 1126 30.33 12.83 24.94
CA PHE A 1126 30.33 13.28 26.33
C PHE A 1126 31.11 12.33 27.24
N LYS A 1127 31.97 12.88 28.11
CA LYS A 1127 32.81 12.10 29.03
C LYS A 1127 32.03 11.53 30.22
N TYR A 1128 31.10 12.30 30.77
CA TYR A 1128 30.32 11.93 31.94
C TYR A 1128 28.84 11.84 31.56
N VAL A 1129 28.24 10.68 31.78
CA VAL A 1129 26.82 10.39 31.49
C VAL A 1129 26.17 9.83 32.74
N TRP A 1130 25.14 10.50 33.22
CA TRP A 1130 24.30 10.05 34.33
C TRP A 1130 22.91 9.68 33.81
N PHE A 1131 22.35 8.60 34.34
CA PHE A 1131 21.04 8.10 33.94
C PHE A 1131 20.08 8.11 35.13
N TYR A 1132 18.98 8.85 34.98
CA TYR A 1132 17.92 8.97 35.96
C TYR A 1132 16.61 8.40 35.41
N VAL A 1133 15.70 7.99 36.30
CA VAL A 1133 14.32 7.62 35.94
C VAL A 1133 13.33 8.30 36.87
N SER A 1134 12.45 9.13 36.30
CA SER A 1134 11.41 9.86 37.05
C SER A 1134 10.11 9.91 36.25
N GLY A 1135 8.96 9.83 36.94
CA GLY A 1135 7.65 9.78 36.28
C GLY A 1135 7.48 8.63 35.27
N GLY A 1136 8.27 7.56 35.38
CA GLY A 1136 8.30 6.44 34.42
C GLY A 1136 9.12 6.71 33.14
N GLN A 1137 9.81 7.85 33.05
CA GLN A 1137 10.59 8.26 31.88
C GLN A 1137 12.10 8.21 32.15
N GLY A 1138 12.89 7.86 31.13
CA GLY A 1138 14.35 7.90 31.18
C GLY A 1138 14.90 9.30 30.93
N ILE A 1139 15.79 9.75 31.81
CA ILE A 1139 16.37 11.10 31.79
C ILE A 1139 17.87 10.96 31.79
N VAL A 1140 18.52 11.38 30.70
CA VAL A 1140 19.97 11.39 30.62
C VAL A 1140 20.49 12.79 30.84
N VAL A 1141 21.53 12.87 31.67
CA VAL A 1141 22.32 14.09 31.89
C VAL A 1141 23.75 13.83 31.45
N ALA A 1142 24.32 14.70 30.62
CA ALA A 1142 25.65 14.52 30.06
C ALA A 1142 26.49 15.80 30.09
N SER A 1143 27.78 15.68 30.40
CA SER A 1143 28.75 16.80 30.41
C SER A 1143 30.17 16.32 30.08
N ASN A 1144 31.00 17.27 29.64
CA ASN A 1144 32.44 17.09 29.46
C ASN A 1144 33.27 17.68 30.62
N SER A 1145 32.64 18.39 31.55
CA SER A 1145 33.28 18.93 32.75
C SER A 1145 33.08 18.02 33.95
N GLU A 1146 34.13 17.86 34.75
CA GLU A 1146 34.05 17.17 36.04
C GLU A 1146 33.28 18.00 37.09
N GLU A 1147 33.22 19.32 36.91
CA GLU A 1147 32.49 20.25 37.79
C GLU A 1147 30.97 20.06 37.70
N SER A 1148 30.46 19.46 36.62
CA SER A 1148 29.04 19.13 36.43
C SER A 1148 28.60 17.89 37.23
N ARG A 1149 29.47 17.33 38.08
CA ARG A 1149 29.09 16.26 39.00
C ARG A 1149 28.10 16.82 40.04
N PRO A 1150 27.01 16.11 40.38
CA PRO A 1150 26.05 16.63 41.34
C PRO A 1150 26.74 16.82 42.70
N GLY A 1151 26.59 18.02 43.26
CA GLY A 1151 27.34 18.49 44.42
C GLY A 1151 26.52 19.43 45.31
N LEU A 1152 27.08 19.73 46.48
CA LEU A 1152 26.40 20.50 47.54
C LEU A 1152 26.03 21.92 47.09
N GLU A 1153 26.87 22.55 46.26
CA GLU A 1153 26.67 23.94 45.80
C GLU A 1153 25.52 24.06 44.78
N GLN A 1154 25.47 23.16 43.78
CA GLN A 1154 24.36 23.10 42.83
C GLN A 1154 23.05 22.74 43.53
N GLY A 1155 23.09 21.77 44.46
CA GLY A 1155 21.95 21.38 45.28
C GLY A 1155 21.40 22.54 46.12
N GLN A 1156 22.26 23.29 46.83
CA GLN A 1156 21.86 24.46 47.60
C GLN A 1156 21.32 25.61 46.73
N THR A 1157 21.90 25.80 45.53
CA THR A 1157 21.41 26.82 44.59
C THR A 1157 20.01 26.46 44.12
N LEU A 1158 19.78 25.19 43.77
CA LEU A 1158 18.46 24.71 43.38
C LEU A 1158 17.46 24.79 44.54
N GLU A 1159 17.83 24.35 45.74
CA GLU A 1159 16.97 24.41 46.92
C GLU A 1159 16.46 25.82 47.23
N ARG A 1160 17.23 26.88 46.91
CA ARG A 1160 16.83 28.28 47.07
C ARG A 1160 15.82 28.76 46.03
N THR A 1161 15.86 28.22 44.82
CA THR A 1161 15.05 28.71 43.69
C THR A 1161 13.78 27.88 43.46
N MET A 1162 13.75 26.65 43.96
CA MET A 1162 12.59 25.76 43.83
C MET A 1162 11.36 26.32 44.54
N LYS A 1163 10.18 26.09 43.96
CA LYS A 1163 8.91 26.57 44.51
C LYS A 1163 8.19 25.47 45.29
N ASP A 1164 7.26 25.88 46.16
CA ASP A 1164 6.40 24.96 46.91
C ASP A 1164 5.60 24.05 45.96
N GLY A 1165 5.65 22.73 46.18
CA GLY A 1165 5.00 21.72 45.35
C GLY A 1165 5.87 21.13 44.23
N ASP A 1166 7.14 21.51 44.13
CA ASP A 1166 8.14 20.81 43.32
C ASP A 1166 8.74 19.59 44.04
N LEU A 1167 9.48 18.75 43.33
CA LEU A 1167 10.12 17.55 43.88
C LEU A 1167 11.27 17.92 44.83
N SER A 1168 11.42 17.29 46.00
CA SER A 1168 12.56 17.64 46.87
C SER A 1168 13.91 17.25 46.25
N ILE A 1169 15.01 17.93 46.62
CA ILE A 1169 16.37 17.57 46.19
C ILE A 1169 16.66 16.09 46.47
N ALA A 1170 16.29 15.61 47.67
CA ALA A 1170 16.45 14.22 48.07
C ALA A 1170 15.64 13.25 47.18
N ASP A 1171 14.49 13.68 46.66
CA ASP A 1171 13.71 12.87 45.72
C ASP A 1171 14.38 12.80 44.35
N LEU A 1172 14.94 13.92 43.87
CA LEU A 1172 15.66 13.98 42.60
C LEU A 1172 16.93 13.12 42.62
N GLU A 1173 17.72 13.19 43.69
CA GLU A 1173 18.95 12.40 43.86
C GLU A 1173 18.66 10.89 43.88
N LYS A 1174 17.57 10.46 44.54
CA LYS A 1174 17.13 9.06 44.56
C LYS A 1174 16.71 8.52 43.19
N ARG A 1175 16.47 9.38 42.19
CA ARG A 1175 16.12 8.95 40.82
C ARG A 1175 17.33 8.48 40.01
N LEU A 1176 18.56 8.70 40.49
CA LEU A 1176 19.78 8.25 39.81
C LEU A 1176 19.82 6.71 39.78
N LEU A 1177 19.86 6.13 38.58
CA LEU A 1177 19.98 4.68 38.39
C LEU A 1177 21.39 4.25 38.05
N ALA A 1178 22.10 5.02 37.22
CA ALA A 1178 23.46 4.69 36.79
C ALA A 1178 24.34 5.93 36.72
N ASP A 1179 25.50 5.85 37.37
CA ASP A 1179 26.55 6.85 37.31
C ASP A 1179 27.47 6.65 36.08
N PRO A 1180 28.39 7.59 35.77
CA PRO A 1180 29.25 7.49 34.60
C PRO A 1180 30.12 6.24 34.55
N LYS A 1181 30.57 5.70 35.71
CA LYS A 1181 31.38 4.48 35.75
C LYS A 1181 30.54 3.24 35.47
N GLN A 1182 29.29 3.23 35.92
CA GLN A 1182 28.35 2.15 35.63
C GLN A 1182 27.96 2.15 34.15
N ILE A 1183 27.69 3.32 33.56
CA ILE A 1183 27.43 3.46 32.12
C ILE A 1183 28.64 2.97 31.31
N ASP A 1184 29.86 3.40 31.64
CA ASP A 1184 31.07 2.97 30.93
C ASP A 1184 31.31 1.47 31.04
N ALA A 1185 31.11 0.88 32.22
CA ALA A 1185 31.25 -0.57 32.42
C ALA A 1185 30.20 -1.37 31.64
N MET A 1186 28.95 -0.88 31.59
CA MET A 1186 27.88 -1.48 30.79
C MET A 1186 28.23 -1.45 29.31
N LEU A 1187 28.62 -0.30 28.77
CA LEU A 1187 28.93 -0.17 27.34
C LEU A 1187 30.15 -1.00 26.94
N LEU A 1188 31.25 -0.95 27.72
CA LEU A 1188 32.47 -1.72 27.45
C LEU A 1188 32.24 -3.25 27.53
N HIS A 1189 31.22 -3.70 28.26
CA HIS A 1189 30.84 -5.10 28.28
C HIS A 1189 30.26 -5.58 26.93
N PHE A 1190 29.45 -4.75 26.27
CA PHE A 1190 28.79 -5.10 25.01
C PHE A 1190 29.61 -4.70 23.77
N ASP A 1191 30.29 -3.57 23.82
CA ASP A 1191 31.24 -3.12 22.81
C ASP A 1191 32.54 -2.63 23.46
N PRO A 1192 33.55 -3.51 23.61
CA PRO A 1192 34.86 -3.13 24.12
C PRO A 1192 35.57 -2.04 23.32
N SER A 1193 35.17 -1.81 22.06
CA SER A 1193 35.76 -0.81 21.18
C SER A 1193 35.09 0.57 21.26
N MET A 1194 33.87 0.65 21.81
CA MET A 1194 33.02 1.86 21.87
C MET A 1194 32.86 2.55 20.51
N ARG A 1195 32.70 1.74 19.45
CA ARG A 1195 32.70 2.18 18.04
C ARG A 1195 31.72 1.41 17.17
N ALA A 1196 31.32 0.21 17.56
CA ALA A 1196 30.44 -0.67 16.81
C ALA A 1196 28.97 -0.27 16.97
N LEU A 1197 28.55 0.25 18.13
CA LEU A 1197 27.15 0.58 18.40
C LEU A 1197 26.88 2.08 18.29
N LEU A 1198 27.34 2.69 17.19
CA LEU A 1198 27.15 4.13 16.93
C LEU A 1198 26.09 4.37 15.86
N SER A 1199 25.08 5.18 16.21
CA SER A 1199 24.16 5.81 15.27
C SER A 1199 24.81 7.08 14.73
N THR A 1200 24.82 7.22 13.41
CA THR A 1200 25.46 8.37 12.72
C THR A 1200 24.57 8.88 11.60
N ASP A 1201 24.87 10.06 11.06
CA ASP A 1201 24.15 10.61 9.90
C ASP A 1201 24.29 9.78 8.61
N ASN A 1202 25.16 8.76 8.62
CA ASN A 1202 25.30 7.78 7.55
C ASN A 1202 24.71 6.41 7.94
N ASN A 1203 24.98 5.94 9.16
CA ASN A 1203 24.41 4.74 9.75
C ASN A 1203 23.14 5.09 10.53
N LEU A 1204 22.01 5.11 9.84
CA LEU A 1204 20.70 5.52 10.37
C LEU A 1204 20.04 4.40 11.21
N TYR A 1205 20.82 3.68 12.02
CA TYR A 1205 20.36 2.50 12.75
C TYR A 1205 19.13 2.80 13.62
N LEU A 1206 19.19 3.83 14.47
CA LEU A 1206 18.09 4.17 15.37
C LEU A 1206 16.80 4.57 14.63
N GLU A 1207 16.93 5.24 13.49
CA GLU A 1207 15.79 5.66 12.66
C GLU A 1207 15.02 4.45 12.10
N TYR A 1208 15.73 3.38 11.74
CA TYR A 1208 15.15 2.18 11.13
C TYR A 1208 14.90 1.04 12.12
N ALA A 1209 15.57 1.01 13.27
CA ALA A 1209 15.42 -0.03 14.27
C ALA A 1209 14.26 0.27 15.23
N THR A 1210 14.17 1.49 15.76
CA THR A 1210 13.16 1.84 16.78
C THR A 1210 11.69 1.73 16.32
N PRO A 1211 11.31 1.93 15.03
CA PRO A 1211 9.94 1.66 14.60
C PRO A 1211 9.48 0.22 14.83
N LYS A 1212 10.42 -0.75 14.83
CA LYS A 1212 10.13 -2.18 15.08
C LYS A 1212 9.77 -2.44 16.54
N GLY A 1213 10.20 -1.56 17.45
CA GLY A 1213 9.90 -1.63 18.88
C GLY A 1213 8.39 -1.54 19.19
N ASN A 1214 7.60 -0.92 18.33
CA ASN A 1214 6.14 -0.87 18.45
C ASN A 1214 5.47 -2.23 18.19
N ALA A 1215 6.15 -3.17 17.53
CA ALA A 1215 5.63 -4.48 17.16
C ALA A 1215 6.24 -5.62 18.00
N LEU A 1216 6.73 -5.32 19.20
CA LEU A 1216 7.26 -6.33 20.11
C LEU A 1216 6.14 -7.04 20.86
N ARG A 1217 6.37 -8.32 21.22
CA ARG A 1217 5.43 -9.15 21.99
C ARG A 1217 5.52 -8.96 23.50
N TYR A 1218 6.47 -8.17 23.97
CA TYR A 1218 6.84 -8.06 25.38
C TYR A 1218 7.15 -6.61 25.73
N ASP A 1219 6.97 -6.27 27.01
CA ASP A 1219 7.36 -4.98 27.54
C ASP A 1219 8.90 -4.89 27.64
N THR A 1220 9.44 -3.82 27.06
CA THR A 1220 10.88 -3.55 27.01
C THR A 1220 11.37 -2.73 28.19
N LEU A 1221 10.48 -2.03 28.89
CA LEU A 1221 10.86 -1.16 30.01
C LEU A 1221 11.60 -1.94 31.12
N PRO A 1222 11.11 -3.09 31.61
CA PRO A 1222 11.82 -3.86 32.65
C PRO A 1222 13.19 -4.37 32.17
N LEU A 1223 13.33 -4.70 30.89
CA LEU A 1223 14.60 -5.18 30.32
C LEU A 1223 15.64 -4.06 30.26
N ASN A 1224 15.23 -2.88 29.80
CA ASN A 1224 16.12 -1.72 29.72
C ASN A 1224 16.51 -1.20 31.11
N LEU A 1225 15.59 -1.19 32.07
CA LEU A 1225 15.90 -0.89 33.48
C LEU A 1225 16.87 -1.91 34.08
N LYS A 1226 16.68 -3.20 33.79
CA LYS A 1226 17.57 -4.25 34.27
C LYS A 1226 18.99 -4.09 33.72
N LEU A 1227 19.17 -3.68 32.47
CA LEU A 1227 20.49 -3.39 31.91
C LEU A 1227 21.20 -2.30 32.73
N LEU A 1228 20.51 -1.19 33.00
CA LEU A 1228 21.06 -0.08 33.79
C LEU A 1228 21.42 -0.47 35.23
N MET A 1229 20.62 -1.33 35.86
CA MET A 1229 20.80 -1.75 37.25
C MET A 1229 21.78 -2.94 37.40
N THR A 1230 22.24 -3.55 36.31
CA THR A 1230 23.15 -4.70 36.37
C THR A 1230 24.57 -4.22 36.70
N GLU A 1231 25.21 -4.89 37.67
CA GLU A 1231 26.63 -4.65 37.95
C GLU A 1231 27.51 -5.36 36.91
N TYR A 1232 28.21 -4.58 36.09
CA TYR A 1232 29.17 -5.10 35.12
C TYR A 1232 30.59 -5.10 35.70
N PRO A 1233 31.38 -6.17 35.46
CA PRO A 1233 32.75 -6.22 35.92
C PRO A 1233 33.56 -5.09 35.25
N GLN A 1234 34.24 -4.30 36.08
CA GLN A 1234 35.09 -3.22 35.60
C GLN A 1234 36.21 -3.80 34.71
N PRO A 1235 36.43 -3.25 33.50
CA PRO A 1235 37.48 -3.72 32.63
C PRO A 1235 38.82 -3.63 33.36
N ARG A 1236 39.58 -4.73 33.40
CA ARG A 1236 40.97 -4.69 33.89
C ARG A 1236 41.75 -3.76 32.95
N ARG A 1237 42.19 -2.63 33.50
CA ARG A 1237 43.00 -1.62 32.80
C ARG A 1237 44.22 -2.22 32.11
#